data_AF-A0AAY4CKV9-F1
#
_entry.id   AF-A0AAY4CKV9-F1
#
_cell.length_a   1.000
_cell.length_b   1.000
_cell.length_c   1.000
_cell.angle_alpha   90.00
_cell.angle_beta   90.00
_cell.angle_gamma   90.00
#
_symmetry.space_group_name_H-M   'P 1'
#
loop_
_entity.id
_entity.type
_entity.pdbx_description
1 polymer ?
#
loop_
_entity_poly.entity_id
_entity_poly.type
_entity_poly.pdbx_seq_one_letter_code
_entity_poly.pdbx_strand_id
1 'polypeptide(L)'
;MCGLSLDRVSHPSPVLDVTEDDHQTRPANLVNLFSACDLWTSVTLLSCRWEEELSRREQMESVVETLQETAQESEAIQDELTQKVERLKAELVIFKSLMSDQMSDLDSKIQEKAMKVDMDICRRIDITAKLCDVAQQCNSEDASKMFSVSPRKKDRKVVADDDSSEMDADPSTSEEDVSRSLNITDEMKRVLNQLRETYDIDDDCDSLTWEENDDTLLLWEDFTNYNASRDGSLGSLIDETESLFKTREQEYQESIGQIEMELATAKSDMNRHLHEYMEMCSMKRGLDVQMETCRRMIKGGRNSPSFSSVASSDSGNTEEIQDELDKDVERDPSSPQSGRRSLFAWCRVNRAPSPCSVSRFKTFPRASVEVKNEPVLGFKAGSEERAELEKALKELKGKTEDIPCVVGDEHVWTKEIRYQVSPFNHSHKVAKFCYADKELLNKAILAAVDARREWDLKPVADRAQVLFKAADVISGPKRAEVLAKTMIGQVGWAGSALREGCTFASGKTVVQAEIDAAAELIDFFRFNAKHAIELQHQQPLNSDGSTNTMLYRGLEGFVGAVAPFNFTAIGGNLAGTPALMGNVVLWKPSDTAMSASYAVYKILRESGLPPNIVQFVPADGPVFGDTITASEHLAGINFTGSVPTFKRLWKQVAQNLDIYRNFPRVAGECGGKNFHFVHKSADIHSVAMGTIRSAFEYGGQKCSACSRMYVPDTLWPQIKKEMLDVHKQIRVGDPVEDFSTFFSAVIDQKSFARIEKWLDHAKSSPNLAVVAGGNCDDKKGYFVEPTIIETKDPEDSIMKEEIFGPVLTVYVYPEDRYRDVLRLIDNTSPYALTGAVFAQDKSVVAEAARALRNAAGNYYVNDKSTGSIVAQQPFGGSRASGRSRFHWLISVYPQIFSADGCDVPSSFRDQRQPDLLPSPWPPFSPKLVLRMTSCLFKKTPDVHLVSRDGRLLRWSY
;
A
#
# COMPACT_ATOMS: atom_id res chain seq x y z
N MET A 1 -16.48 -49.74 45.56
CA MET A 1 -17.83 -50.32 45.64
C MET A 1 -18.83 -49.21 45.97
N CYS A 2 -20.13 -49.47 45.93
CA CYS A 2 -21.17 -48.45 46.08
C CYS A 2 -21.11 -47.74 47.45
N GLY A 3 -21.50 -46.47 47.48
CA GLY A 3 -21.64 -45.69 48.72
C GLY A 3 -23.06 -45.75 49.30
N LEU A 4 -23.25 -45.04 50.41
CA LEU A 4 -24.54 -44.73 51.03
C LEU A 4 -24.43 -43.40 51.79
N SER A 5 -25.54 -42.67 51.90
CA SER A 5 -25.69 -41.48 52.73
C SER A 5 -25.99 -41.83 54.19
N LEU A 6 -25.67 -40.93 55.13
CA LEU A 6 -26.40 -40.78 56.39
C LEU A 6 -26.11 -39.43 57.06
N ASP A 7 -26.95 -39.08 58.04
CA ASP A 7 -27.14 -37.71 58.54
C ASP A 7 -26.47 -37.41 59.90
N ARG A 8 -26.53 -36.13 60.25
CA ARG A 8 -26.19 -35.46 61.54
C ARG A 8 -26.45 -36.27 62.83
N VAL A 9 -25.65 -36.02 63.89
CA VAL A 9 -26.06 -35.37 65.18
C VAL A 9 -24.94 -35.43 66.26
N SER A 10 -24.93 -34.43 67.15
CA SER A 10 -24.01 -34.03 68.24
C SER A 10 -23.52 -35.03 69.31
N HIS A 11 -22.35 -34.72 69.92
CA HIS A 11 -21.95 -34.68 71.37
C HIS A 11 -22.47 -35.72 72.42
N PRO A 12 -21.84 -35.89 73.63
CA PRO A 12 -20.71 -35.15 74.24
C PRO A 12 -19.56 -36.06 74.79
N SER A 13 -18.58 -35.44 75.46
CA SER A 13 -17.52 -36.08 76.27
C SER A 13 -18.06 -36.74 77.57
N PRO A 14 -17.23 -37.55 78.26
CA PRO A 14 -16.70 -37.06 79.55
C PRO A 14 -15.21 -37.39 79.83
N VAL A 15 -14.68 -36.84 80.93
CA VAL A 15 -13.31 -37.02 81.44
C VAL A 15 -13.31 -37.93 82.68
N LEU A 16 -12.26 -38.74 82.87
CA LEU A 16 -11.83 -39.30 84.18
C LEU A 16 -10.31 -39.57 84.14
N ASP A 17 -9.68 -39.77 85.31
CA ASP A 17 -8.26 -39.41 85.52
C ASP A 17 -7.61 -40.16 86.73
N VAL A 18 -6.31 -39.89 86.96
CA VAL A 18 -5.45 -40.10 88.15
C VAL A 18 -4.82 -41.50 88.40
N THR A 19 -3.62 -41.46 89.01
CA THR A 19 -2.85 -42.51 89.74
C THR A 19 -2.08 -43.58 88.95
N GLU A 20 -1.05 -44.26 89.50
CA GLU A 20 0.20 -43.85 90.21
C GLU A 20 1.06 -45.12 90.47
N ASP A 21 2.36 -44.95 90.78
CA ASP A 21 3.26 -45.87 91.51
C ASP A 21 3.55 -47.36 91.11
N ASP A 22 4.77 -47.56 90.57
CA ASP A 22 5.93 -48.14 91.28
C ASP A 22 6.49 -49.59 91.03
N HIS A 23 7.83 -49.66 91.19
CA HIS A 23 8.77 -50.75 91.56
C HIS A 23 8.98 -52.09 90.75
N GLN A 24 10.16 -52.13 90.11
CA GLN A 24 11.24 -53.14 90.24
C GLN A 24 11.35 -54.47 89.44
N THR A 25 12.61 -54.74 89.05
CA THR A 25 13.29 -56.01 88.67
C THR A 25 13.14 -56.63 87.26
N ARG A 26 14.18 -57.41 86.88
CA ARG A 26 14.51 -57.99 85.56
C ARG A 26 14.78 -59.52 85.72
N PRO A 27 15.15 -60.33 84.68
CA PRO A 27 15.31 -60.05 83.25
C PRO A 27 14.73 -61.11 82.25
N ALA A 28 14.93 -60.83 80.96
CA ALA A 28 15.11 -61.79 79.85
C ALA A 28 13.90 -62.58 79.29
N ASN A 29 13.36 -62.07 78.17
CA ASN A 29 13.27 -62.90 76.95
C ASN A 29 13.42 -62.01 75.70
N LEU A 30 14.34 -62.36 74.80
CA LEU A 30 14.98 -61.41 73.86
C LEU A 30 14.32 -61.31 72.46
N VAL A 31 13.14 -61.91 72.28
CA VAL A 31 12.50 -62.09 70.95
C VAL A 31 11.54 -60.95 70.57
N ASN A 32 10.90 -60.29 71.55
CA ASN A 32 9.89 -59.24 71.25
C ASN A 32 10.48 -57.85 70.96
N LEU A 33 11.78 -57.61 71.25
CA LEU A 33 12.37 -56.28 71.19
C LEU A 33 12.49 -55.71 69.76
N PHE A 34 12.74 -56.54 68.75
CA PHE A 34 12.76 -56.08 67.35
C PHE A 34 11.38 -55.64 66.86
N SER A 35 10.35 -56.48 67.06
CA SER A 35 8.98 -56.12 66.68
C SER A 35 8.44 -54.91 67.47
N ALA A 36 8.90 -54.70 68.71
CA ALA A 36 8.55 -53.51 69.47
C ALA A 36 9.21 -52.25 68.89
N CYS A 37 10.50 -52.30 68.53
CA CYS A 37 11.20 -51.19 67.88
C CYS A 37 10.52 -50.78 66.57
N ASP A 38 10.26 -51.72 65.66
CA ASP A 38 9.70 -51.42 64.34
C ASP A 38 8.26 -50.87 64.40
N LEU A 39 7.46 -51.29 65.39
CA LEU A 39 6.18 -50.62 65.68
C LEU A 39 6.40 -49.20 66.22
N TRP A 40 7.38 -48.98 67.09
CA TRP A 40 7.61 -47.67 67.70
C TRP A 40 8.12 -46.62 66.69
N THR A 41 9.01 -47.00 65.77
CA THR A 41 9.39 -46.14 64.63
C THR A 41 8.24 -45.93 63.66
N SER A 42 7.41 -46.95 63.40
CA SER A 42 6.22 -46.79 62.54
C SER A 42 5.17 -45.85 63.15
N VAL A 43 4.91 -45.96 64.45
CA VAL A 43 3.96 -45.10 65.18
C VAL A 43 4.49 -43.67 65.31
N THR A 44 5.77 -43.47 65.60
CA THR A 44 6.35 -42.11 65.65
C THR A 44 6.41 -41.46 64.26
N LEU A 45 6.74 -42.20 63.19
CA LEU A 45 6.65 -41.68 61.82
C LEU A 45 5.19 -41.37 61.40
N LEU A 46 4.20 -42.11 61.89
CA LEU A 46 2.79 -41.79 61.68
C LEU A 46 2.36 -40.57 62.49
N SER A 47 2.83 -40.40 63.73
CA SER A 47 2.57 -39.21 64.56
C SER A 47 3.12 -37.96 63.90
N CYS A 48 4.41 -37.93 63.54
CA CYS A 48 5.01 -36.76 62.89
C CYS A 48 4.35 -36.45 61.54
N ARG A 49 3.95 -37.44 60.73
CA ARG A 49 3.18 -37.19 59.50
C ARG A 49 1.77 -36.67 59.77
N TRP A 50 1.14 -37.10 60.85
CA TRP A 50 -0.16 -36.59 61.27
C TRP A 50 -0.06 -35.16 61.79
N GLU A 51 1.00 -34.83 62.53
CA GLU A 51 1.33 -33.48 62.99
C GLU A 51 1.66 -32.54 61.81
N GLU A 52 2.45 -32.99 60.82
CA GLU A 52 2.71 -32.25 59.56
C GLU A 52 1.42 -32.00 58.76
N GLU A 53 0.55 -33.00 58.64
CA GLU A 53 -0.71 -32.90 57.90
C GLU A 53 -1.77 -32.08 58.65
N LEU A 54 -1.77 -32.10 59.98
CA LEU A 54 -2.60 -31.24 60.83
C LEU A 54 -2.16 -29.77 60.71
N SER A 55 -0.86 -29.50 60.85
CA SER A 55 -0.31 -28.15 60.71
C SER A 55 -0.53 -27.59 59.30
N ARG A 56 -0.49 -28.44 58.26
CA ARG A 56 -0.90 -28.07 56.90
C ARG A 56 -2.37 -27.71 56.78
N ARG A 57 -3.26 -28.37 57.52
CA ARG A 57 -4.69 -28.05 57.53
C ARG A 57 -4.95 -26.73 58.24
N GLU A 58 -4.35 -26.52 59.40
CA GLU A 58 -4.42 -25.25 60.14
C GLU A 58 -3.90 -24.07 59.28
N GLN A 59 -2.77 -24.24 58.58
CA GLN A 59 -2.27 -23.25 57.62
C GLN A 59 -3.24 -23.02 56.45
N MET A 60 -3.85 -24.08 55.90
CA MET A 60 -4.73 -23.96 54.75
C MET A 60 -6.12 -23.40 55.12
N GLU A 61 -6.61 -23.65 56.34
CA GLU A 61 -7.81 -23.03 56.89
C GLU A 61 -7.58 -21.54 57.14
N SER A 62 -6.43 -21.14 57.71
CA SER A 62 -6.05 -19.72 57.85
C SER A 62 -5.90 -18.99 56.50
N VAL A 63 -5.40 -19.67 55.45
CA VAL A 63 -5.38 -19.15 54.07
C VAL A 63 -6.80 -19.05 53.48
N VAL A 64 -7.72 -19.94 53.83
CA VAL A 64 -9.13 -19.85 53.40
C VAL A 64 -9.88 -18.73 54.11
N GLU A 65 -9.67 -18.52 55.42
CA GLU A 65 -10.26 -17.38 56.15
C GLU A 65 -9.78 -16.05 55.58
N THR A 66 -8.47 -15.85 55.42
CA THR A 66 -7.93 -14.60 54.84
C THR A 66 -8.36 -14.36 53.39
N LEU A 67 -8.55 -15.42 52.59
CA LEU A 67 -9.16 -15.29 51.26
C LEU A 67 -10.66 -14.94 51.30
N GLN A 68 -11.40 -15.38 52.32
CA GLN A 68 -12.81 -15.00 52.51
C GLN A 68 -12.95 -13.55 52.99
N GLU A 69 -12.08 -13.07 53.89
CA GLU A 69 -12.00 -11.66 54.26
C GLU A 69 -11.68 -10.78 53.05
N THR A 70 -10.64 -11.14 52.28
CA THR A 70 -10.25 -10.41 51.04
C THR A 70 -11.39 -10.38 50.01
N ALA A 71 -12.19 -11.45 49.90
CA ALA A 71 -13.35 -11.50 49.03
C ALA A 71 -14.47 -10.54 49.49
N GLN A 72 -14.74 -10.45 50.79
CA GLN A 72 -15.74 -9.52 51.35
C GLN A 72 -15.30 -8.06 51.20
N GLU A 73 -14.01 -7.75 51.39
CA GLU A 73 -13.46 -6.41 51.09
C GLU A 73 -13.62 -6.05 49.60
N SER A 74 -13.35 -7.01 48.70
CA SER A 74 -13.53 -6.80 47.26
C SER A 74 -15.00 -6.58 46.86
N GLU A 75 -15.95 -7.24 47.52
CA GLU A 75 -17.39 -7.06 47.27
C GLU A 75 -17.85 -5.68 47.75
N ALA A 76 -17.42 -5.23 48.93
CA ALA A 76 -17.68 -3.89 49.45
C ALA A 76 -17.10 -2.77 48.57
N ILE A 77 -15.89 -2.95 48.03
CA ILE A 77 -15.27 -2.01 47.07
C ILE A 77 -16.07 -1.97 45.76
N GLN A 78 -16.62 -3.11 45.30
CA GLN A 78 -17.41 -3.18 44.07
C GLN A 78 -18.78 -2.47 44.23
N ASP A 79 -19.40 -2.53 45.40
CA ASP A 79 -20.60 -1.75 45.73
C ASP A 79 -20.30 -0.24 45.78
N GLU A 80 -19.18 0.18 46.40
CA GLU A 80 -18.77 1.60 46.43
C GLU A 80 -18.49 2.14 45.02
N LEU A 81 -17.82 1.34 44.17
CA LEU A 81 -17.57 1.66 42.77
C LEU A 81 -18.88 1.77 41.98
N THR A 82 -19.85 0.89 42.24
CA THR A 82 -21.18 0.93 41.60
C THR A 82 -21.94 2.20 41.97
N GLN A 83 -21.91 2.63 43.25
CA GLN A 83 -22.50 3.92 43.65
C GLN A 83 -21.80 5.13 43.02
N LYS A 84 -20.47 5.09 42.86
CA LYS A 84 -19.72 6.14 42.14
C LYS A 84 -20.11 6.21 40.66
N VAL A 85 -20.28 5.05 40.00
CA VAL A 85 -20.74 4.97 38.60
C VAL A 85 -22.16 5.54 38.43
N GLU A 86 -23.11 5.22 39.31
CA GLU A 86 -24.46 5.80 39.22
C GLU A 86 -24.48 7.31 39.50
N ARG A 87 -23.63 7.82 40.40
CA ARG A 87 -23.49 9.26 40.63
C ARG A 87 -22.90 9.98 39.40
N LEU A 88 -21.84 9.42 38.81
CA LEU A 88 -21.24 9.96 37.59
C LEU A 88 -22.20 9.92 36.39
N LYS A 89 -23.06 8.89 36.28
CA LYS A 89 -24.14 8.86 35.27
C LYS A 89 -25.13 10.02 35.47
N ALA A 90 -25.55 10.30 36.70
CA ALA A 90 -26.46 11.40 37.00
C ALA A 90 -25.84 12.78 36.68
N GLU A 91 -24.57 12.98 37.05
CA GLU A 91 -23.80 14.19 36.73
C GLU A 91 -23.60 14.35 35.21
N LEU A 92 -23.32 13.27 34.49
CA LEU A 92 -23.15 13.26 33.03
C LEU A 92 -24.47 13.55 32.28
N VAL A 93 -25.63 13.15 32.81
CA VAL A 93 -26.94 13.54 32.25
C VAL A 93 -27.17 15.05 32.40
N ILE A 94 -26.84 15.65 33.54
CA ILE A 94 -26.95 17.10 33.77
C ILE A 94 -25.97 17.86 32.85
N PHE A 95 -24.74 17.39 32.75
CA PHE A 95 -23.73 17.96 31.84
C PHE A 95 -24.16 17.87 30.38
N LYS A 96 -24.70 16.73 29.93
CA LYS A 96 -25.21 16.58 28.56
C LYS A 96 -26.36 17.54 28.25
N SER A 97 -27.26 17.78 29.21
CA SER A 97 -28.32 18.79 29.05
C SER A 97 -27.77 20.21 28.86
N LEU A 98 -26.75 20.61 29.62
CA LEU A 98 -26.11 21.92 29.51
C LEU A 98 -25.33 22.09 28.20
N MET A 99 -24.66 21.04 27.74
CA MET A 99 -23.89 21.06 26.49
C MET A 99 -24.81 21.07 25.26
N SER A 100 -25.93 20.33 25.25
CA SER A 100 -26.86 20.32 24.10
C SER A 100 -27.46 21.70 23.81
N ASP A 101 -27.84 22.47 24.84
CA ASP A 101 -28.36 23.84 24.65
C ASP A 101 -27.30 24.75 23.98
N GLN A 102 -26.05 24.73 24.46
CA GLN A 102 -24.99 25.57 23.89
C GLN A 102 -24.51 25.11 22.51
N MET A 103 -24.47 23.80 22.25
CA MET A 103 -24.07 23.29 20.93
C MET A 103 -25.11 23.60 19.86
N SER A 104 -26.41 23.54 20.18
CA SER A 104 -27.47 23.87 19.22
C SER A 104 -27.41 25.31 18.68
N ASP A 105 -27.06 26.28 19.53
CA ASP A 105 -26.86 27.69 19.15
C ASP A 105 -25.54 27.91 18.39
N LEU A 106 -24.52 27.09 18.62
CA LEU A 106 -23.27 27.12 17.85
C LEU A 106 -23.45 26.49 16.45
N ASP A 107 -24.07 25.32 16.36
CA ASP A 107 -24.36 24.65 15.08
C ASP A 107 -25.27 25.49 14.19
N SER A 108 -26.28 26.15 14.76
CA SER A 108 -27.12 27.10 14.03
C SER A 108 -26.27 28.20 13.37
N LYS A 109 -25.24 28.72 14.06
CA LYS A 109 -24.32 29.75 13.53
C LYS A 109 -23.27 29.19 12.56
N ILE A 110 -22.90 27.92 12.71
CA ILE A 110 -22.01 27.22 11.77
C ILE A 110 -22.76 26.95 10.46
N GLN A 111 -24.00 26.44 10.51
CA GLN A 111 -24.84 26.24 9.33
C GLN A 111 -25.16 27.56 8.62
N GLU A 112 -25.50 28.62 9.37
CA GLU A 112 -25.77 29.94 8.77
C GLU A 112 -24.53 30.52 8.05
N LYS A 113 -23.31 30.24 8.56
CA LYS A 113 -22.06 30.58 7.86
C LYS A 113 -21.78 29.65 6.68
N ALA A 114 -22.01 28.35 6.82
CA ALA A 114 -21.80 27.36 5.76
C ALA A 114 -22.67 27.67 4.53
N MET A 115 -23.97 27.92 4.72
CA MET A 115 -24.88 28.35 3.65
C MET A 115 -24.39 29.63 2.95
N LYS A 116 -23.88 30.61 3.69
CA LYS A 116 -23.33 31.86 3.10
C LYS A 116 -22.05 31.61 2.31
N VAL A 117 -21.21 30.66 2.71
CA VAL A 117 -20.00 30.27 1.99
C VAL A 117 -20.34 29.47 0.73
N ASP A 118 -21.20 28.45 0.81
CA ASP A 118 -21.64 27.68 -0.35
C ASP A 118 -22.40 28.54 -1.36
N MET A 119 -23.27 29.43 -0.90
CA MET A 119 -23.97 30.36 -1.80
C MET A 119 -22.99 31.31 -2.51
N ASP A 120 -21.91 31.77 -1.87
CA ASP A 120 -20.87 32.57 -2.53
C ASP A 120 -19.97 31.73 -3.45
N ILE A 121 -19.70 30.46 -3.12
CA ILE A 121 -19.01 29.50 -3.99
C ILE A 121 -19.84 29.23 -5.26
N CYS A 122 -21.13 28.91 -5.13
CA CYS A 122 -22.05 28.73 -6.26
C CYS A 122 -22.11 30.01 -7.12
N ARG A 123 -22.19 31.20 -6.50
CA ARG A 123 -22.16 32.48 -7.22
C ARG A 123 -20.86 32.66 -8.01
N ARG A 124 -19.71 32.34 -7.42
CA ARG A 124 -18.40 32.39 -8.09
C ARG A 124 -18.29 31.37 -9.22
N ILE A 125 -18.83 30.16 -9.06
CA ILE A 125 -18.85 29.13 -10.11
C ILE A 125 -19.69 29.59 -11.29
N ASP A 126 -20.90 30.11 -11.06
CA ASP A 126 -21.79 30.63 -12.11
C ASP A 126 -21.20 31.87 -12.82
N ILE A 127 -20.61 32.81 -12.07
CA ILE A 127 -19.84 33.93 -12.64
C ILE A 127 -18.66 33.43 -13.48
N THR A 128 -17.93 32.41 -13.01
CA THR A 128 -16.78 31.83 -13.75
C THR A 128 -17.23 31.13 -15.03
N ALA A 129 -18.33 30.38 -14.99
CA ALA A 129 -18.93 29.75 -16.16
C ALA A 129 -19.33 30.80 -17.20
N LYS A 130 -20.04 31.86 -16.79
CA LYS A 130 -20.48 32.96 -17.68
C LYS A 130 -19.29 33.75 -18.24
N LEU A 131 -18.20 33.93 -17.48
CA LEU A 131 -16.95 34.50 -18.00
C LEU A 131 -16.26 33.58 -19.01
N CYS A 132 -16.31 32.25 -18.84
CA CYS A 132 -15.85 31.29 -19.82
C CYS A 132 -16.70 31.30 -21.11
N ASP A 133 -18.02 31.43 -21.01
CA ASP A 133 -18.91 31.51 -22.16
C ASP A 133 -18.70 32.81 -22.96
N VAL A 134 -18.56 33.96 -22.27
CA VAL A 134 -18.18 35.23 -22.92
C VAL A 134 -16.80 35.11 -23.59
N ALA A 135 -15.83 34.46 -22.94
CA ALA A 135 -14.53 34.22 -23.55
C ALA A 135 -14.61 33.29 -24.78
N GLN A 136 -15.52 32.30 -24.81
CA GLN A 136 -15.78 31.51 -26.01
C GLN A 136 -16.46 32.33 -27.12
N GLN A 137 -17.43 33.18 -26.77
CA GLN A 137 -18.09 34.08 -27.72
C GLN A 137 -17.09 35.04 -28.38
N CYS A 138 -16.21 35.69 -27.62
CA CYS A 138 -15.15 36.55 -28.18
C CYS A 138 -14.21 35.78 -29.12
N ASN A 139 -13.80 34.56 -28.76
CA ASN A 139 -13.00 33.70 -29.66
C ASN A 139 -13.77 33.34 -30.96
N SER A 140 -15.09 33.18 -30.90
CA SER A 140 -15.93 32.91 -32.08
C SER A 140 -16.12 34.14 -32.98
N GLU A 141 -16.18 35.34 -32.41
CA GLU A 141 -16.22 36.59 -33.17
C GLU A 141 -14.90 36.87 -33.89
N ASP A 142 -13.76 36.71 -33.21
CA ASP A 142 -12.45 36.93 -33.84
C ASP A 142 -12.15 35.88 -34.92
N ALA A 143 -12.59 34.63 -34.72
CA ALA A 143 -12.60 33.63 -35.78
C ALA A 143 -13.49 34.06 -36.96
N SER A 144 -14.66 34.65 -36.71
CA SER A 144 -15.55 35.15 -37.77
C SER A 144 -14.95 36.32 -38.54
N LYS A 145 -14.32 37.27 -37.84
CA LYS A 145 -13.61 38.44 -38.42
C LYS A 145 -12.39 38.02 -39.27
N MET A 146 -11.77 36.86 -39.01
CA MET A 146 -10.70 36.31 -39.85
C MET A 146 -11.18 35.73 -41.20
N PHE A 147 -12.48 35.43 -41.39
CA PHE A 147 -12.97 34.77 -42.61
C PHE A 147 -13.86 35.64 -43.53
N SER A 148 -14.19 36.87 -43.14
CA SER A 148 -14.98 37.79 -43.98
C SER A 148 -14.13 38.51 -45.05
N VAL A 149 -13.87 37.87 -46.18
CA VAL A 149 -13.21 38.50 -47.35
C VAL A 149 -14.22 39.24 -48.22
N SER A 150 -14.13 40.58 -48.25
CA SER A 150 -14.98 41.43 -49.10
C SER A 150 -14.75 41.20 -50.60
N PRO A 151 -15.79 40.90 -51.41
CA PRO A 151 -15.64 40.73 -52.85
C PRO A 151 -15.43 42.08 -53.57
N ARG A 152 -14.49 42.12 -54.52
CA ARG A 152 -14.27 43.30 -55.37
C ARG A 152 -15.43 43.50 -56.35
N LYS A 153 -15.97 44.72 -56.42
CA LYS A 153 -16.92 45.13 -57.47
C LYS A 153 -16.31 44.98 -58.87
N LYS A 154 -17.14 44.59 -59.83
CA LYS A 154 -16.88 44.73 -61.27
C LYS A 154 -18.22 44.97 -61.98
N ASP A 155 -18.29 45.95 -62.87
CA ASP A 155 -19.56 46.58 -63.25
C ASP A 155 -20.48 45.73 -64.15
N ARG A 156 -21.79 45.85 -63.94
CA ARG A 156 -22.77 45.90 -65.03
C ARG A 156 -24.07 46.63 -64.62
N LYS A 157 -24.74 47.20 -65.62
CA LYS A 157 -25.66 48.35 -65.52
C LYS A 157 -27.06 48.02 -66.07
N VAL A 158 -28.07 48.05 -65.20
CA VAL A 158 -29.54 48.11 -65.46
C VAL A 158 -30.12 48.79 -64.19
N VAL A 159 -30.56 50.06 -64.19
CA VAL A 159 -31.77 50.71 -64.76
C VAL A 159 -33.05 50.45 -63.91
N ALA A 160 -33.77 51.55 -63.64
CA ALA A 160 -35.08 51.69 -62.97
C ALA A 160 -35.13 51.40 -61.44
N ASP A 161 -35.77 52.23 -60.60
CA ASP A 161 -36.38 53.58 -60.81
C ASP A 161 -36.29 54.42 -59.50
N ASP A 162 -36.51 55.73 -59.63
CA ASP A 162 -36.71 56.72 -58.55
C ASP A 162 -38.10 56.50 -57.84
N ASP A 163 -38.61 57.28 -56.88
CA ASP A 163 -38.41 58.71 -56.58
C ASP A 163 -38.98 59.13 -55.19
N SER A 164 -38.55 60.31 -54.71
CA SER A 164 -39.25 61.24 -53.79
C SER A 164 -39.49 60.83 -52.31
N SER A 165 -39.46 61.73 -51.32
CA SER A 165 -39.18 63.18 -51.30
C SER A 165 -38.58 63.65 -49.96
N GLU A 166 -37.54 64.50 -50.05
CA GLU A 166 -37.31 65.82 -49.38
C GLU A 166 -37.60 65.99 -47.87
N MET A 167 -36.69 66.48 -47.00
CA MET A 167 -35.96 67.79 -46.94
C MET A 167 -36.86 68.97 -46.49
N ASP A 168 -36.43 70.03 -45.80
CA ASP A 168 -35.09 70.63 -45.52
C ASP A 168 -34.75 70.65 -43.99
N ALA A 169 -33.54 70.89 -43.45
CA ALA A 169 -32.35 71.70 -43.82
C ALA A 169 -32.55 73.25 -43.66
N ASP A 170 -31.61 74.10 -43.27
CA ASP A 170 -30.18 74.06 -42.85
C ASP A 170 -29.97 75.26 -41.85
N PRO A 171 -28.79 75.87 -41.49
CA PRO A 171 -27.38 75.58 -41.80
C PRO A 171 -26.34 75.78 -40.66
N SER A 172 -25.06 75.70 -41.06
CA SER A 172 -23.88 76.45 -40.57
C SER A 172 -23.14 76.03 -39.28
N THR A 173 -22.12 75.15 -39.47
CA THR A 173 -20.67 75.34 -39.16
C THR A 173 -20.22 75.73 -37.72
N SER A 174 -19.17 75.14 -37.13
CA SER A 174 -18.17 74.17 -37.64
C SER A 174 -17.30 73.51 -36.54
N GLU A 175 -16.65 72.39 -36.93
CA GLU A 175 -15.33 71.88 -36.47
C GLU A 175 -15.15 71.07 -35.15
N GLU A 176 -14.05 70.28 -35.20
CA GLU A 176 -13.35 69.44 -34.21
C GLU A 176 -14.00 68.16 -33.61
N ASP A 177 -13.60 67.01 -34.20
CA ASP A 177 -13.58 65.68 -33.59
C ASP A 177 -12.46 65.56 -32.53
N VAL A 178 -12.78 65.17 -31.29
CA VAL A 178 -11.79 64.60 -30.34
C VAL A 178 -12.39 63.41 -29.59
N SER A 179 -11.71 62.26 -29.71
CA SER A 179 -12.11 60.99 -29.08
C SER A 179 -12.19 61.07 -27.55
N ARG A 180 -13.26 60.49 -26.99
CA ARG A 180 -13.28 60.06 -25.58
C ARG A 180 -14.07 58.77 -25.39
N SER A 181 -13.35 57.66 -25.28
CA SER A 181 -13.89 56.35 -24.95
C SER A 181 -14.65 56.36 -23.62
N LEU A 182 -15.89 55.86 -23.61
CA LEU A 182 -16.59 55.52 -22.38
C LEU A 182 -16.02 54.21 -21.80
N ASN A 183 -15.99 54.10 -20.47
CA ASN A 183 -15.33 52.98 -19.79
C ASN A 183 -16.25 51.76 -19.64
N ILE A 184 -15.74 50.59 -20.04
CA ILE A 184 -16.35 49.25 -19.87
C ILE A 184 -16.97 49.04 -18.48
N THR A 185 -16.32 49.60 -17.45
CA THR A 185 -16.73 49.51 -16.04
C THR A 185 -18.16 50.00 -15.76
N ASP A 186 -18.67 50.98 -16.50
CA ASP A 186 -20.00 51.56 -16.26
C ASP A 186 -21.11 50.84 -17.03
N GLU A 187 -20.74 50.17 -18.12
CA GLU A 187 -21.64 49.30 -18.89
C GLU A 187 -21.87 47.96 -18.15
N MET A 188 -20.80 47.38 -17.57
CA MET A 188 -20.89 46.23 -16.67
C MET A 188 -21.80 46.50 -15.45
N LYS A 189 -21.71 47.69 -14.84
CA LYS A 189 -22.60 48.08 -13.71
C LYS A 189 -24.07 48.15 -14.12
N ARG A 190 -24.36 48.60 -15.34
CA ARG A 190 -25.73 48.69 -15.87
C ARG A 190 -26.37 47.30 -15.97
N VAL A 191 -25.64 46.34 -16.54
CA VAL A 191 -26.09 44.95 -16.69
C VAL A 191 -26.23 44.26 -15.32
N LEU A 192 -25.28 44.47 -14.40
CA LEU A 192 -25.34 43.94 -13.02
C LEU A 192 -26.55 44.44 -12.23
N ASN A 193 -26.99 45.68 -12.44
CA ASN A 193 -28.18 46.21 -11.77
C ASN A 193 -29.47 45.62 -12.36
N GLN A 194 -29.61 45.50 -13.70
CA GLN A 194 -30.78 44.85 -14.30
C GLN A 194 -30.97 43.40 -13.84
N LEU A 195 -29.87 42.64 -13.75
CA LEU A 195 -29.89 41.25 -13.26
C LEU A 195 -30.29 41.12 -11.78
N ARG A 196 -30.25 42.20 -10.99
CA ARG A 196 -30.63 42.22 -9.57
C ARG A 196 -32.13 42.44 -9.34
N GLU A 197 -32.87 42.96 -10.32
CA GLU A 197 -34.28 43.34 -10.18
C GLU A 197 -35.28 42.34 -10.79
N THR A 198 -34.80 41.24 -11.39
CA THR A 198 -35.64 40.40 -12.30
C THR A 198 -36.02 39.01 -11.75
N TYR A 199 -35.43 38.53 -10.64
CA TYR A 199 -35.63 37.15 -10.16
C TYR A 199 -35.73 37.04 -8.62
N ASP A 200 -36.97 37.04 -8.12
CA ASP A 200 -37.36 36.23 -6.96
C ASP A 200 -37.76 34.83 -7.49
N ILE A 201 -37.15 33.76 -6.96
CA ILE A 201 -37.60 32.35 -7.11
C ILE A 201 -37.34 31.63 -5.78
N ASP A 202 -38.26 30.76 -5.41
CA ASP A 202 -38.48 30.21 -4.07
C ASP A 202 -37.46 29.18 -3.54
N ASP A 203 -37.59 28.86 -2.24
CA ASP A 203 -36.94 27.74 -1.55
C ASP A 203 -37.34 26.37 -2.16
N ASP A 204 -36.37 25.45 -2.26
CA ASP A 204 -36.60 24.00 -2.08
C ASP A 204 -35.24 23.25 -2.01
N CYS A 205 -34.73 22.98 -0.81
CA CYS A 205 -33.57 22.08 -0.61
C CYS A 205 -33.48 21.55 0.84
N ASP A 206 -34.47 20.79 1.26
CA ASP A 206 -34.48 20.10 2.55
C ASP A 206 -33.57 18.84 2.53
N SER A 207 -33.21 18.34 3.72
CA SER A 207 -32.51 17.05 3.94
C SER A 207 -31.04 16.90 3.46
N LEU A 208 -30.10 17.44 4.25
CA LEU A 208 -28.82 16.77 4.54
C LEU A 208 -28.57 16.67 6.05
N THR A 209 -28.90 15.52 6.64
CA THR A 209 -28.52 15.18 8.02
C THR A 209 -27.01 14.93 8.10
N TRP A 210 -26.30 15.73 8.89
CA TRP A 210 -24.91 15.46 9.24
C TRP A 210 -24.85 14.49 10.43
N GLU A 211 -24.01 13.47 10.34
CA GLU A 211 -23.70 12.58 11.48
C GLU A 211 -22.58 13.21 12.33
N GLU A 212 -22.84 13.42 13.62
CA GLU A 212 -21.83 13.81 14.61
C GLU A 212 -20.70 12.76 14.65
N ASN A 213 -19.44 13.21 14.74
CA ASN A 213 -18.27 12.33 14.94
C ASN A 213 -17.43 12.85 16.12
N ASP A 214 -16.83 11.92 16.88
CA ASP A 214 -16.29 12.10 18.24
C ASP A 214 -15.09 13.08 18.42
N ASP A 215 -14.69 13.85 17.40
CA ASP A 215 -13.47 14.69 17.41
C ASP A 215 -13.59 15.99 18.26
N THR A 216 -14.65 16.16 19.06
CA THR A 216 -14.91 17.37 19.88
C THR A 216 -14.51 17.26 21.36
N LEU A 217 -13.80 16.20 21.77
CA LEU A 217 -13.51 15.90 23.19
C LEU A 217 -12.01 15.83 23.57
N LEU A 218 -11.15 16.65 22.94
CA LEU A 218 -9.73 16.81 23.31
C LEU A 218 -9.43 18.16 23.97
N LEU A 219 -10.06 18.43 25.11
CA LEU A 219 -9.86 19.68 25.87
C LEU A 219 -9.91 19.53 27.41
N TRP A 220 -9.80 18.30 27.93
CA TRP A 220 -10.05 18.00 29.36
C TRP A 220 -8.89 17.31 30.11
N GLU A 221 -7.82 16.86 29.44
CA GLU A 221 -6.73 16.11 30.10
C GLU A 221 -5.79 16.98 30.96
N ASP A 222 -5.62 18.27 30.62
CA ASP A 222 -4.79 19.23 31.37
C ASP A 222 -5.24 19.44 32.83
N PHE A 223 -6.56 19.38 33.09
CA PHE A 223 -7.14 19.76 34.38
C PHE A 223 -6.83 18.79 35.52
N THR A 224 -6.33 17.59 35.22
CA THR A 224 -6.11 16.53 36.23
C THR A 224 -4.76 16.58 36.93
N ASN A 225 -3.80 17.39 36.47
CA ASN A 225 -2.41 17.36 36.96
C ASN A 225 -2.02 18.45 37.99
N TYR A 226 -2.94 19.34 38.39
CA TYR A 226 -2.65 20.33 39.43
C TYR A 226 -2.91 19.79 40.84
N ASN A 227 -1.84 19.43 41.54
CA ASN A 227 -1.88 19.09 42.97
C ASN A 227 -2.30 20.30 43.80
N ALA A 228 -3.54 20.29 44.31
CA ALA A 228 -4.05 21.34 45.17
C ALA A 228 -3.27 21.42 46.49
N SER A 229 -2.42 22.45 46.63
CA SER A 229 -1.81 22.81 47.90
C SER A 229 -2.88 23.26 48.89
N ARG A 230 -2.76 22.81 50.14
CA ARG A 230 -3.67 23.20 51.24
C ARG A 230 -3.70 24.72 51.46
N ASP A 231 -4.83 25.17 52.00
CA ASP A 231 -5.10 26.55 52.47
C ASP A 231 -5.18 27.64 51.39
N GLY A 232 -6.12 27.47 50.46
CA GLY A 232 -6.70 28.54 49.64
C GLY A 232 -8.22 28.64 49.88
N SER A 233 -8.79 29.85 49.86
CA SER A 233 -10.25 30.02 49.96
C SER A 233 -10.91 29.86 48.60
N LEU A 234 -12.20 29.47 48.55
CA LEU A 234 -12.91 29.24 47.28
C LEU A 234 -12.84 30.45 46.32
N GLY A 235 -12.79 31.67 46.84
CA GLY A 235 -12.65 32.88 46.03
C GLY A 235 -11.32 32.98 45.29
N SER A 236 -10.18 32.67 45.93
CA SER A 236 -8.88 32.73 45.25
C SER A 236 -8.74 31.67 44.17
N LEU A 237 -9.37 30.50 44.36
CA LEU A 237 -9.41 29.46 43.32
C LEU A 237 -10.20 29.91 42.09
N ILE A 238 -11.28 30.68 42.29
CA ILE A 238 -12.08 31.28 41.20
C ILE A 238 -11.26 32.37 40.48
N ASP A 239 -10.59 33.26 41.22
CA ASP A 239 -9.76 34.32 40.64
C ASP A 239 -8.59 33.76 39.80
N GLU A 240 -7.91 32.72 40.30
CA GLU A 240 -6.85 32.01 39.54
C GLU A 240 -7.40 31.30 38.30
N THR A 241 -8.59 30.70 38.40
CA THR A 241 -9.27 30.05 37.28
C THR A 241 -9.71 31.05 36.20
N GLU A 242 -10.29 32.20 36.59
CA GLU A 242 -10.60 33.29 35.65
C GLU A 242 -9.35 33.85 34.98
N SER A 243 -8.23 33.95 35.70
CA SER A 243 -6.96 34.39 35.11
C SER A 243 -6.45 33.40 34.06
N LEU A 244 -6.52 32.09 34.36
CA LEU A 244 -6.13 31.03 33.42
C LEU A 244 -6.98 31.04 32.14
N PHE A 245 -8.30 31.23 32.27
CA PHE A 245 -9.18 31.34 31.10
C PHE A 245 -8.85 32.57 30.25
N LYS A 246 -8.59 33.74 30.85
CA LYS A 246 -8.19 34.95 30.11
C LYS A 246 -6.83 34.82 29.42
N THR A 247 -5.87 34.13 30.03
CA THR A 247 -4.58 33.83 29.37
C THR A 247 -4.77 32.88 28.19
N ARG A 248 -5.52 31.78 28.34
CA ARG A 248 -5.82 30.88 27.21
C ARG A 248 -6.63 31.55 26.11
N GLU A 249 -7.57 32.44 26.44
CA GLU A 249 -8.30 33.24 25.45
C GLU A 249 -7.34 34.10 24.61
N GLN A 250 -6.33 34.73 25.22
CA GLN A 250 -5.29 35.44 24.46
C GLN A 250 -4.45 34.49 23.60
N GLU A 251 -4.00 33.35 24.12
CA GLU A 251 -3.22 32.34 23.38
C GLU A 251 -3.99 31.81 22.15
N TYR A 252 -5.30 31.61 22.26
CA TYR A 252 -6.17 31.25 21.14
C TYR A 252 -6.32 32.38 20.12
N GLN A 253 -6.48 33.63 20.55
CA GLN A 253 -6.56 34.77 19.62
C GLN A 253 -5.24 35.01 18.87
N GLU A 254 -4.09 34.86 19.52
CA GLU A 254 -2.78 34.92 18.84
C GLU A 254 -2.61 33.74 17.86
N SER A 255 -3.04 32.53 18.23
CA SER A 255 -3.03 31.35 17.35
C SER A 255 -3.93 31.54 16.11
N ILE A 256 -5.13 32.12 16.29
CA ILE A 256 -6.04 32.44 15.18
C ILE A 256 -5.40 33.49 14.25
N GLY A 257 -4.81 34.55 14.80
CA GLY A 257 -4.11 35.58 14.01
C GLY A 257 -2.93 35.03 13.20
N GLN A 258 -2.16 34.09 13.78
CA GLN A 258 -1.10 33.37 13.07
C GLN A 258 -1.67 32.54 11.90
N ILE A 259 -2.75 31.79 12.12
CA ILE A 259 -3.42 30.99 11.09
C ILE A 259 -3.99 31.89 9.97
N GLU A 260 -4.60 33.03 10.30
CA GLU A 260 -5.09 33.99 9.29
C GLU A 260 -3.95 34.56 8.43
N MET A 261 -2.79 34.85 9.04
CA MET A 261 -1.60 35.31 8.34
C MET A 261 -1.00 34.24 7.42
N GLU A 262 -0.94 32.98 7.87
CA GLU A 262 -0.48 31.85 7.06
C GLU A 262 -1.43 31.56 5.89
N LEU A 263 -2.75 31.62 6.12
CA LEU A 263 -3.77 31.41 5.10
C LEU A 263 -3.78 32.56 4.07
N ALA A 264 -3.54 33.80 4.50
CA ALA A 264 -3.31 34.94 3.61
C ALA A 264 -2.02 34.75 2.77
N THR A 265 -0.97 34.21 3.36
CA THR A 265 0.30 33.90 2.67
C THR A 265 0.12 32.81 1.62
N ALA A 266 -0.49 31.68 1.99
CA ALA A 266 -0.80 30.58 1.08
C ALA A 266 -1.70 31.02 -0.10
N LYS A 267 -2.67 31.91 0.17
CA LYS A 267 -3.50 32.54 -0.86
C LYS A 267 -2.69 33.44 -1.81
N SER A 268 -1.67 34.13 -1.31
CA SER A 268 -0.74 34.92 -2.14
C SER A 268 0.13 34.00 -3.02
N ASP A 269 0.70 32.94 -2.46
CA ASP A 269 1.50 31.95 -3.19
C ASP A 269 0.68 31.21 -4.27
N MET A 270 -0.57 30.83 -3.97
CA MET A 270 -1.49 30.25 -4.96
C MET A 270 -1.74 31.20 -6.13
N ASN A 271 -1.92 32.50 -5.88
CA ASN A 271 -2.08 33.49 -6.94
C ASN A 271 -0.81 33.66 -7.78
N ARG A 272 0.39 33.62 -7.16
CA ARG A 272 1.67 33.62 -7.90
C ARG A 272 1.78 32.39 -8.79
N HIS A 273 1.56 31.20 -8.25
CA HIS A 273 1.66 29.94 -9.02
C HIS A 273 0.60 29.83 -10.13
N LEU A 274 -0.59 30.41 -9.94
CA LEU A 274 -1.59 30.54 -11.00
C LEU A 274 -1.08 31.44 -12.15
N HIS A 275 -0.41 32.55 -11.82
CA HIS A 275 0.19 33.46 -12.80
C HIS A 275 1.35 32.80 -13.57
N GLU A 276 2.27 32.15 -12.85
CA GLU A 276 3.36 31.34 -13.43
C GLU A 276 2.82 30.27 -14.39
N TYR A 277 1.73 29.59 -14.01
CA TYR A 277 1.07 28.59 -14.84
C TYR A 277 0.41 29.21 -16.09
N MET A 278 -0.18 30.40 -15.99
CA MET A 278 -0.72 31.14 -17.13
C MET A 278 0.37 31.55 -18.11
N GLU A 279 1.52 32.03 -17.63
CA GLU A 279 2.69 32.33 -18.47
C GLU A 279 3.25 31.06 -19.14
N MET A 280 3.37 29.97 -18.39
CA MET A 280 3.79 28.67 -18.93
C MET A 280 2.84 28.16 -20.02
N CYS A 281 1.53 28.36 -19.86
CA CYS A 281 0.51 28.06 -20.87
C CYS A 281 0.54 29.03 -22.07
N SER A 282 1.10 30.23 -21.91
CA SER A 282 1.37 31.16 -23.01
C SER A 282 2.60 30.71 -23.81
N MET A 283 3.72 30.42 -23.13
CA MET A 283 4.94 29.88 -23.75
C MET A 283 4.68 28.55 -24.47
N LYS A 284 3.88 27.66 -23.87
CA LYS A 284 3.47 26.40 -24.51
C LYS A 284 2.71 26.64 -25.81
N ARG A 285 1.74 27.56 -25.84
CA ARG A 285 1.02 27.92 -27.08
C ARG A 285 1.97 28.48 -28.15
N GLY A 286 2.97 29.28 -27.76
CA GLY A 286 4.03 29.73 -28.65
C GLY A 286 4.85 28.56 -29.24
N LEU A 287 5.26 27.61 -28.41
CA LEU A 287 6.01 26.41 -28.82
C LEU A 287 5.17 25.48 -29.71
N ASP A 288 3.89 25.27 -29.40
CA ASP A 288 2.98 24.44 -30.20
C ASP A 288 2.75 25.06 -31.60
N VAL A 289 2.61 26.40 -31.69
CA VAL A 289 2.55 27.13 -32.96
C VAL A 289 3.88 27.04 -33.74
N GLN A 290 5.03 27.14 -33.06
CA GLN A 290 6.34 26.96 -33.70
C GLN A 290 6.53 25.52 -34.20
N MET A 291 6.15 24.50 -33.42
CA MET A 291 6.22 23.09 -33.83
C MET A 291 5.30 22.78 -35.00
N GLU A 292 4.08 23.32 -35.04
CA GLU A 292 3.17 23.16 -36.17
C GLU A 292 3.66 23.91 -37.42
N THR A 293 4.28 25.08 -37.25
CA THR A 293 4.97 25.81 -38.34
C THR A 293 6.13 24.99 -38.91
N CYS A 294 6.98 24.42 -38.05
CA CYS A 294 8.03 23.49 -38.44
C CYS A 294 7.50 22.23 -39.11
N ARG A 295 6.39 21.64 -38.62
CA ARG A 295 5.71 20.52 -39.29
C ARG A 295 5.20 20.90 -40.69
N ARG A 296 4.67 22.11 -40.87
CA ARG A 296 4.22 22.60 -42.19
C ARG A 296 5.39 22.80 -43.14
N MET A 297 6.51 23.36 -42.69
CA MET A 297 7.73 23.44 -43.49
C MET A 297 8.27 22.05 -43.87
N ILE A 298 8.31 21.09 -42.92
CA ILE A 298 8.78 19.72 -43.16
C ILE A 298 7.85 18.94 -44.11
N LYS A 299 6.53 19.16 -44.03
CA LYS A 299 5.55 18.57 -44.97
C LYS A 299 5.58 19.23 -46.34
N GLY A 300 5.79 20.55 -46.41
CA GLY A 300 5.95 21.29 -47.67
C GLY A 300 7.24 20.94 -48.41
N GLY A 301 8.34 20.70 -47.69
CA GLY A 301 9.62 20.29 -48.25
C GLY A 301 9.73 18.81 -48.66
N ARG A 302 8.65 18.03 -48.58
CA ARG A 302 8.62 16.60 -48.93
C ARG A 302 7.39 16.20 -49.74
N ASN A 303 7.24 16.80 -50.92
CA ASN A 303 6.59 16.16 -52.08
C ASN A 303 7.04 16.85 -53.37
N SER A 304 7.78 16.14 -54.22
CA SER A 304 8.13 16.61 -55.56
C SER A 304 6.89 16.57 -56.47
N PRO A 305 6.41 17.70 -57.01
CA PRO A 305 5.27 17.66 -57.93
C PRO A 305 5.76 17.26 -59.33
N SER A 306 5.45 16.05 -59.77
CA SER A 306 5.57 15.65 -61.17
C SER A 306 4.43 16.29 -61.97
N PHE A 307 4.58 17.55 -62.36
CA PHE A 307 3.65 18.22 -63.27
C PHE A 307 4.05 18.00 -64.73
N SER A 308 3.13 17.42 -65.51
CA SER A 308 3.17 17.45 -66.96
C SER A 308 3.00 18.87 -67.48
N SER A 309 3.69 19.22 -68.56
CA SER A 309 3.58 20.51 -69.23
C SER A 309 2.24 20.72 -69.95
N VAL A 310 1.70 21.94 -69.89
CA VAL A 310 1.21 22.74 -71.05
C VAL A 310 1.31 24.24 -70.66
N ALA A 311 1.57 25.10 -71.63
CA ALA A 311 2.08 26.47 -71.46
C ALA A 311 1.06 27.58 -71.16
N SER A 312 1.54 28.64 -70.48
CA SER A 312 1.41 30.06 -70.86
C SER A 312 2.43 30.88 -70.05
N SER A 313 3.11 31.92 -70.53
CA SER A 313 2.99 32.68 -71.79
C SER A 313 4.34 33.23 -72.30
N ASP A 314 4.57 33.11 -73.61
CA ASP A 314 5.09 34.15 -74.53
C ASP A 314 6.32 35.02 -74.14
N SER A 315 7.48 34.79 -74.79
CA SER A 315 8.15 35.79 -75.68
C SER A 315 9.58 35.39 -76.09
N GLY A 316 9.98 35.67 -77.33
CA GLY A 316 11.39 35.74 -77.77
C GLY A 316 11.87 34.69 -78.80
N ASN A 317 12.35 35.17 -79.95
CA ASN A 317 13.22 34.43 -80.89
C ASN A 317 14.65 34.30 -80.29
N THR A 318 15.65 33.58 -80.84
CA THR A 318 15.92 33.11 -82.22
C THR A 318 16.98 31.98 -82.20
N GLU A 319 17.06 31.14 -83.25
CA GLU A 319 18.28 30.37 -83.70
C GLU A 319 18.91 29.34 -82.72
N GLU A 320 19.59 28.24 -83.11
CA GLU A 320 19.69 27.42 -84.35
C GLU A 320 20.38 26.05 -83.98
N ILE A 321 20.55 25.10 -84.94
CA ILE A 321 21.45 23.90 -84.91
C ILE A 321 21.09 22.77 -83.90
N GLN A 322 20.35 21.69 -84.21
CA GLN A 322 20.53 20.57 -85.18
C GLN A 322 21.26 19.30 -84.64
N ASP A 323 20.60 18.12 -84.83
CA ASP A 323 21.04 16.68 -84.84
C ASP A 323 21.87 16.09 -83.66
N GLU A 324 21.94 14.78 -83.37
CA GLU A 324 21.38 13.49 -83.89
C GLU A 324 21.17 12.57 -82.62
N LEU A 325 20.35 11.52 -82.48
CA LEU A 325 19.74 10.45 -83.32
C LEU A 325 20.75 9.39 -83.84
N ASP A 326 20.49 8.07 -83.88
CA ASP A 326 19.41 7.24 -83.28
C ASP A 326 19.92 5.79 -82.94
N LYS A 327 19.02 4.88 -82.55
CA LYS A 327 19.17 3.46 -82.12
C LYS A 327 20.09 2.53 -82.95
N ASP A 328 20.59 1.46 -82.31
CA ASP A 328 20.26 0.02 -82.58
C ASP A 328 21.27 -0.94 -81.85
N VAL A 329 21.15 -2.27 -81.66
CA VAL A 329 20.11 -3.32 -81.44
C VAL A 329 20.87 -4.68 -81.33
N GLU A 330 20.44 -5.60 -80.45
CA GLU A 330 20.77 -7.07 -80.33
C GLU A 330 22.14 -7.67 -79.86
N ARG A 331 21.98 -8.73 -79.03
CA ARG A 331 22.70 -10.04 -78.86
C ARG A 331 24.25 -10.16 -78.66
N ASP A 332 24.63 -10.55 -77.43
CA ASP A 332 25.03 -11.94 -76.98
C ASP A 332 25.97 -12.83 -77.87
N PRO A 333 26.69 -13.84 -77.33
CA PRO A 333 27.90 -13.73 -76.50
C PRO A 333 29.11 -14.53 -77.06
N SER A 334 30.34 -14.30 -76.56
CA SER A 334 31.44 -15.28 -76.77
C SER A 334 32.60 -15.19 -75.76
N SER A 335 33.29 -16.33 -75.57
CA SER A 335 34.60 -16.46 -74.91
C SER A 335 35.63 -16.93 -75.95
N PRO A 336 36.95 -16.79 -75.72
CA PRO A 336 37.66 -17.94 -75.15
C PRO A 336 38.94 -17.65 -74.30
N GLN A 337 39.48 -18.75 -73.78
CA GLN A 337 40.82 -19.05 -73.24
C GLN A 337 42.02 -18.40 -73.97
N SER A 338 43.23 -18.21 -73.39
CA SER A 338 43.78 -18.45 -72.03
C SER A 338 45.20 -17.80 -71.90
N GLY A 339 45.87 -17.84 -70.72
CA GLY A 339 47.35 -17.91 -70.74
C GLY A 339 48.26 -17.32 -69.63
N ARG A 340 48.03 -17.54 -68.33
CA ARG A 340 49.00 -17.28 -67.21
C ARG A 340 49.31 -15.77 -66.94
N ARG A 341 49.76 -15.32 -65.76
CA ARG A 341 50.43 -15.98 -64.62
C ARG A 341 50.16 -15.20 -63.29
N SER A 342 50.17 -15.90 -62.15
CA SER A 342 50.37 -15.41 -60.76
C SER A 342 49.61 -14.16 -60.23
N LEU A 343 48.75 -14.36 -59.22
CA LEU A 343 48.90 -13.78 -57.86
C LEU A 343 47.87 -14.38 -56.86
N PHE A 344 47.99 -14.02 -55.58
CA PHE A 344 47.35 -14.67 -54.42
C PHE A 344 45.83 -14.44 -54.32
N ALA A 345 45.06 -15.47 -53.94
CA ALA A 345 43.84 -15.36 -53.14
C ALA A 345 43.41 -16.73 -52.56
N TRP A 346 43.09 -16.80 -51.27
CA TRP A 346 42.10 -17.74 -50.67
C TRP A 346 41.62 -17.18 -49.32
N CYS A 347 40.41 -17.54 -48.88
CA CYS A 347 39.63 -16.74 -47.93
C CYS A 347 40.08 -16.83 -46.46
N ARG A 348 39.94 -15.72 -45.70
CA ARG A 348 39.54 -15.73 -44.28
C ARG A 348 39.03 -14.38 -43.76
N VAL A 349 37.99 -14.44 -42.93
CA VAL A 349 37.63 -13.58 -41.78
C VAL A 349 37.98 -12.08 -41.85
N ASN A 350 36.95 -11.22 -41.86
CA ASN A 350 37.05 -9.85 -41.34
C ASN A 350 36.50 -9.78 -39.90
N ARG A 351 37.38 -9.40 -38.96
CA ARG A 351 37.00 -8.94 -37.61
C ARG A 351 36.63 -7.46 -37.64
N ALA A 352 35.96 -6.99 -36.59
CA ALA A 352 35.70 -5.56 -36.39
C ALA A 352 37.01 -4.76 -36.16
N PRO A 353 37.11 -3.52 -36.66
CA PRO A 353 38.18 -2.58 -36.33
C PRO A 353 37.77 -1.60 -35.21
N SER A 354 38.71 -1.32 -34.30
CA SER A 354 38.71 -0.14 -33.43
C SER A 354 40.15 0.09 -32.93
N PRO A 355 40.51 1.27 -32.40
CA PRO A 355 39.78 2.54 -32.35
C PRO A 355 40.44 3.63 -33.22
N CYS A 356 39.87 4.84 -33.24
CA CYS A 356 40.60 6.06 -33.59
C CYS A 356 40.34 7.15 -32.54
N SER A 357 41.34 7.98 -32.24
CA SER A 357 41.36 8.84 -31.06
C SER A 357 40.82 10.25 -31.33
N VAL A 358 39.82 10.67 -30.55
CA VAL A 358 39.48 12.09 -30.38
C VAL A 358 39.39 12.40 -28.88
N SER A 359 40.26 13.29 -28.40
CA SER A 359 40.25 13.78 -27.03
C SER A 359 39.19 14.86 -26.83
N ARG A 360 38.04 14.48 -26.27
CA ARG A 360 37.12 15.40 -25.59
C ARG A 360 36.81 14.85 -24.19
N PHE A 361 36.48 15.76 -23.27
CA PHE A 361 36.22 15.44 -21.87
C PHE A 361 35.15 14.36 -21.76
N LYS A 362 35.51 13.21 -21.18
CA LYS A 362 34.55 12.15 -20.85
C LYS A 362 33.78 12.56 -19.60
N THR A 363 32.60 13.14 -19.78
CA THR A 363 31.50 12.82 -18.88
C THR A 363 31.30 11.30 -18.95
N PHE A 364 31.28 10.62 -17.79
CA PHE A 364 30.96 9.20 -17.76
C PHE A 364 29.49 9.03 -18.20
N PRO A 365 29.20 8.19 -19.20
CA PRO A 365 27.81 7.91 -19.57
C PRO A 365 27.13 7.21 -18.39
N ARG A 366 26.05 7.82 -17.86
CA ARG A 366 25.20 7.21 -16.83
C ARG A 366 24.63 5.92 -17.40
N ALA A 367 25.04 4.77 -16.87
CA ALA A 367 24.56 3.47 -17.32
C ALA A 367 23.14 3.22 -16.79
N SER A 368 22.14 3.40 -17.65
CA SER A 368 20.76 2.97 -17.37
C SER A 368 20.72 1.45 -17.24
N VAL A 369 20.23 0.94 -16.11
CA VAL A 369 20.10 -0.51 -15.91
C VAL A 369 18.90 -1.02 -16.69
N GLU A 370 19.17 -1.74 -17.79
CA GLU A 370 18.12 -2.38 -18.59
C GLU A 370 17.70 -3.71 -17.94
N VAL A 371 16.41 -3.82 -17.61
CA VAL A 371 15.78 -5.06 -17.14
C VAL A 371 14.50 -5.30 -17.93
N LYS A 372 14.07 -6.56 -18.01
CA LYS A 372 12.87 -7.02 -18.71
C LYS A 372 12.13 -8.02 -17.82
N ASN A 373 10.84 -8.15 -18.03
CA ASN A 373 10.05 -9.18 -17.37
C ASN A 373 10.58 -10.57 -17.72
N GLU A 374 10.64 -11.46 -16.73
CA GLU A 374 11.04 -12.84 -16.90
C GLU A 374 10.06 -13.60 -17.81
N PRO A 375 10.56 -14.38 -18.80
CA PRO A 375 9.70 -15.23 -19.61
C PRO A 375 8.98 -16.29 -18.77
N VAL A 376 7.65 -16.34 -18.89
CA VAL A 376 6.83 -17.44 -18.36
C VAL A 376 7.02 -18.67 -19.24
N LEU A 377 7.51 -19.76 -18.66
CA LEU A 377 7.84 -21.00 -19.38
C LEU A 377 6.61 -21.86 -19.67
N GLY A 378 6.75 -22.77 -20.65
CA GLY A 378 5.62 -23.48 -21.26
C GLY A 378 5.26 -24.85 -20.66
N PHE A 379 6.19 -25.52 -19.97
CA PHE A 379 6.04 -26.83 -19.32
C PHE A 379 5.37 -27.91 -20.21
N LYS A 380 5.70 -27.88 -21.50
CA LYS A 380 5.16 -28.80 -22.52
C LYS A 380 5.70 -30.21 -22.29
N ALA A 381 4.97 -31.23 -22.75
CA ALA A 381 5.45 -32.60 -22.68
C ALA A 381 6.79 -32.73 -23.43
N GLY A 382 7.84 -33.17 -22.73
CA GLY A 382 9.19 -33.30 -23.26
C GLY A 382 10.06 -32.03 -23.27
N SER A 383 9.64 -30.92 -22.63
CA SER A 383 10.52 -29.77 -22.44
C SER A 383 11.45 -29.92 -21.21
N GLU A 384 12.56 -29.19 -21.20
CA GLU A 384 13.62 -29.32 -20.19
C GLU A 384 13.16 -28.83 -18.82
N GLU A 385 12.49 -27.66 -18.76
CA GLU A 385 11.96 -27.10 -17.52
C GLU A 385 10.91 -28.01 -16.86
N ARG A 386 10.19 -28.80 -17.68
CA ARG A 386 9.24 -29.80 -17.20
C ARG A 386 9.97 -30.99 -16.57
N ALA A 387 11.01 -31.51 -17.22
CA ALA A 387 11.79 -32.62 -16.69
C ALA A 387 12.52 -32.25 -15.38
N GLU A 388 13.03 -31.01 -15.29
CA GLU A 388 13.60 -30.48 -14.04
C GLU A 388 12.57 -30.33 -12.93
N LEU A 389 11.36 -29.83 -13.23
CA LEU A 389 10.29 -29.70 -12.26
C LEU A 389 9.78 -31.06 -11.77
N GLU A 390 9.53 -32.01 -12.68
CA GLU A 390 9.14 -33.39 -12.34
C GLU A 390 10.21 -34.09 -11.48
N LYS A 391 11.50 -33.82 -11.73
CA LYS A 391 12.61 -34.26 -10.88
C LYS A 391 12.56 -33.61 -9.49
N ALA A 392 12.44 -32.28 -9.40
CA ALA A 392 12.43 -31.55 -8.12
C ALA A 392 11.22 -31.94 -7.24
N LEU A 393 10.05 -32.11 -7.85
CA LEU A 393 8.85 -32.64 -7.19
C LEU A 393 9.09 -34.06 -6.66
N LYS A 394 9.70 -34.94 -7.48
CA LYS A 394 10.09 -36.30 -7.08
C LYS A 394 11.17 -36.33 -5.99
N GLU A 395 12.02 -35.31 -5.88
CA GLU A 395 13.03 -35.19 -4.82
C GLU A 395 12.46 -34.68 -3.49
N LEU A 396 11.35 -33.94 -3.48
CA LEU A 396 10.64 -33.47 -2.28
C LEU A 396 9.52 -34.43 -1.80
N LYS A 397 9.05 -35.29 -2.70
CA LYS A 397 8.14 -36.44 -2.49
C LYS A 397 8.34 -37.14 -1.14
N GLY A 398 7.39 -36.96 -0.22
CA GLY A 398 7.37 -37.63 1.10
C GLY A 398 8.41 -37.15 2.12
N LYS A 399 9.17 -36.07 1.86
CA LYS A 399 10.13 -35.49 2.80
C LYS A 399 9.51 -34.40 3.68
N THR A 400 10.12 -34.16 4.83
CA THR A 400 9.88 -33.00 5.69
C THR A 400 11.17 -32.18 5.76
N GLU A 401 11.14 -30.89 5.40
CA GLU A 401 12.28 -29.98 5.57
C GLU A 401 12.28 -29.44 7.02
N ASP A 402 13.41 -29.57 7.71
CA ASP A 402 13.61 -28.99 9.04
C ASP A 402 14.06 -27.53 8.89
N ILE A 403 13.19 -26.59 9.29
CA ILE A 403 13.34 -25.15 9.07
C ILE A 403 13.46 -24.42 10.43
N PRO A 404 14.68 -23.99 10.82
CA PRO A 404 14.89 -23.24 12.05
C PRO A 404 14.46 -21.77 11.90
N CYS A 405 14.38 -21.06 13.02
CA CYS A 405 14.55 -19.60 12.99
C CYS A 405 16.01 -19.28 12.65
N VAL A 406 16.28 -18.21 11.90
CA VAL A 406 17.65 -17.76 11.59
C VAL A 406 17.86 -16.33 12.08
N VAL A 407 18.80 -16.17 13.01
CA VAL A 407 19.22 -14.88 13.56
C VAL A 407 20.72 -14.72 13.29
N GLY A 408 21.08 -13.79 12.41
CA GLY A 408 22.45 -13.71 11.90
C GLY A 408 22.80 -14.93 11.04
N ASP A 409 23.68 -15.78 11.55
CA ASP A 409 23.98 -17.12 11.01
C ASP A 409 23.57 -18.25 11.98
N GLU A 410 22.94 -17.92 13.11
CA GLU A 410 22.52 -18.87 14.14
C GLU A 410 21.18 -19.53 13.75
N HIS A 411 21.20 -20.85 13.57
CA HIS A 411 20.00 -21.66 13.38
C HIS A 411 19.39 -22.02 14.74
N VAL A 412 18.32 -21.33 15.14
CA VAL A 412 17.69 -21.44 16.46
C VAL A 412 16.42 -22.28 16.39
N TRP A 413 16.23 -23.14 17.41
CA TRP A 413 15.01 -23.92 17.64
C TRP A 413 14.40 -23.59 19.00
N THR A 414 13.10 -23.30 19.03
CA THR A 414 12.33 -23.14 20.27
C THR A 414 11.52 -24.42 20.57
N LYS A 415 10.82 -24.44 21.72
CA LYS A 415 9.93 -25.55 22.11
C LYS A 415 8.62 -25.58 21.31
N GLU A 416 8.19 -24.45 20.75
CA GLU A 416 6.93 -24.31 20.03
C GLU A 416 7.03 -24.82 18.58
N ILE A 417 7.16 -26.14 18.46
CA ILE A 417 7.21 -26.83 17.16
C ILE A 417 5.86 -26.70 16.43
N ARG A 418 5.95 -26.45 15.12
CA ARG A 418 4.84 -26.35 14.17
C ARG A 418 5.18 -27.12 12.90
N TYR A 419 4.16 -27.39 12.08
CA TYR A 419 4.32 -28.10 10.82
C TYR A 419 3.59 -27.38 9.70
N GLN A 420 4.27 -27.20 8.57
CA GLN A 420 3.61 -26.94 7.30
C GLN A 420 3.14 -28.31 6.78
N VAL A 421 1.83 -28.55 6.76
CA VAL A 421 1.25 -29.70 6.06
C VAL A 421 1.03 -29.35 4.60
N SER A 422 1.01 -30.38 3.75
CA SER A 422 0.36 -30.27 2.46
C SER A 422 -1.10 -29.85 2.64
N PRO A 423 -1.61 -28.88 1.87
CA PRO A 423 -3.04 -28.60 1.81
C PRO A 423 -3.87 -29.72 1.16
N PHE A 424 -3.24 -30.65 0.44
CA PHE A 424 -3.91 -31.65 -0.41
C PHE A 424 -3.77 -33.10 0.00
N ASN A 425 -2.79 -33.35 0.84
CA ASN A 425 -2.52 -34.61 1.49
C ASN A 425 -2.04 -34.25 2.89
N HIS A 426 -2.92 -33.73 3.75
CA HIS A 426 -2.52 -33.11 5.03
C HIS A 426 -1.85 -34.07 6.02
N SER A 427 -1.82 -35.37 5.71
CA SER A 427 -0.92 -36.36 6.35
C SER A 427 0.57 -36.10 6.07
N HIS A 428 0.92 -35.57 4.90
CA HIS A 428 2.28 -35.19 4.51
C HIS A 428 2.66 -33.85 5.14
N LYS A 429 3.54 -33.93 6.14
CA LYS A 429 4.24 -32.79 6.73
C LYS A 429 5.40 -32.39 5.81
N VAL A 430 5.26 -31.24 5.15
CA VAL A 430 6.23 -30.70 4.17
C VAL A 430 7.41 -30.03 4.87
N ALA A 431 7.15 -29.33 5.97
CA ALA A 431 8.19 -28.77 6.81
C ALA A 431 7.85 -28.89 8.30
N LYS A 432 8.89 -29.03 9.12
CA LYS A 432 8.86 -28.84 10.58
C LYS A 432 9.57 -27.53 10.87
N PHE A 433 8.96 -26.65 11.63
CA PHE A 433 9.56 -25.39 12.06
C PHE A 433 9.22 -25.11 13.53
N CYS A 434 9.72 -24.00 14.07
CA CYS A 434 9.37 -23.54 15.41
C CYS A 434 8.93 -22.07 15.37
N TYR A 435 8.06 -21.65 16.28
CA TYR A 435 7.79 -20.22 16.50
C TYR A 435 8.87 -19.58 17.37
N ALA A 436 9.45 -18.47 16.93
CA ALA A 436 10.21 -17.58 17.79
C ALA A 436 9.30 -17.01 18.88
N ASP A 437 9.79 -17.11 20.12
CA ASP A 437 9.22 -16.44 21.28
C ASP A 437 9.67 -14.97 21.37
N LYS A 438 9.13 -14.23 22.34
CA LYS A 438 9.45 -12.80 22.55
C LYS A 438 10.93 -12.55 22.85
N GLU A 439 11.63 -13.50 23.47
CA GLU A 439 13.07 -13.37 23.77
C GLU A 439 13.90 -13.50 22.49
N LEU A 440 13.63 -14.53 21.67
CA LEU A 440 14.30 -14.72 20.38
C LEU A 440 13.99 -13.60 19.38
N LEU A 441 12.75 -13.09 19.37
CA LEU A 441 12.38 -11.92 18.57
C LEU A 441 13.14 -10.66 19.00
N ASN A 442 13.25 -10.39 20.31
CA ASN A 442 14.05 -9.26 20.80
C ASN A 442 15.55 -9.41 20.50
N LYS A 443 16.12 -10.63 20.64
CA LYS A 443 17.49 -10.94 20.19
C LYS A 443 17.67 -10.64 18.69
N ALA A 444 16.68 -10.99 17.87
CA ALA A 444 16.70 -10.73 16.43
C ALA A 444 16.60 -9.24 16.08
N ILE A 445 15.78 -8.45 16.82
CA ILE A 445 15.69 -6.98 16.68
C ILE A 445 17.05 -6.34 16.94
N LEU A 446 17.65 -6.61 18.10
CA LEU A 446 18.91 -5.97 18.49
C LEU A 446 20.04 -6.30 17.50
N ALA A 447 20.23 -7.59 17.18
CA ALA A 447 21.25 -8.02 16.23
C ALA A 447 21.04 -7.45 14.81
N ALA A 448 19.79 -7.20 14.40
CA ALA A 448 19.49 -6.50 13.16
C ALA A 448 19.85 -5.01 13.23
N VAL A 449 19.42 -4.31 14.28
CA VAL A 449 19.70 -2.87 14.49
C VAL A 449 21.19 -2.58 14.55
N ASP A 450 21.98 -3.43 15.20
CA ASP A 450 23.45 -3.32 15.26
C ASP A 450 24.09 -3.40 13.85
N ALA A 451 23.62 -4.31 13.00
CA ALA A 451 24.12 -4.49 11.64
C ALA A 451 23.67 -3.38 10.66
N ARG A 452 22.61 -2.63 11.00
CA ARG A 452 21.96 -1.65 10.11
C ARG A 452 22.94 -0.63 9.53
N ARG A 453 23.81 -0.06 10.37
CA ARG A 453 24.66 1.08 9.98
C ARG A 453 25.65 0.75 8.87
N GLU A 454 26.26 -0.43 8.91
CA GLU A 454 27.20 -0.87 7.85
C GLU A 454 26.46 -1.10 6.53
N TRP A 455 25.29 -1.73 6.60
CA TRP A 455 24.47 -2.03 5.43
C TRP A 455 23.85 -0.79 4.78
N ASP A 456 23.40 0.19 5.57
CA ASP A 456 22.87 1.48 5.11
C ASP A 456 23.95 2.32 4.39
N LEU A 457 25.20 2.26 4.85
CA LEU A 457 26.34 2.95 4.24
C LEU A 457 26.92 2.25 2.99
N LYS A 458 26.60 0.97 2.76
CA LYS A 458 26.98 0.25 1.52
C LYS A 458 26.26 0.85 0.31
N PRO A 459 26.94 1.10 -0.84
CA PRO A 459 26.30 1.67 -2.03
C PRO A 459 25.05 0.90 -2.48
N VAL A 460 24.02 1.62 -2.94
CA VAL A 460 22.78 0.99 -3.44
C VAL A 460 23.05 0.01 -4.58
N ALA A 461 24.04 0.27 -5.44
CA ALA A 461 24.47 -0.65 -6.49
C ALA A 461 24.96 -2.00 -5.94
N ASP A 462 25.71 -2.02 -4.83
CA ASP A 462 26.15 -3.25 -4.16
C ASP A 462 24.96 -4.00 -3.55
N ARG A 463 24.01 -3.28 -2.94
CA ARG A 463 22.79 -3.88 -2.37
C ARG A 463 21.89 -4.47 -3.47
N ALA A 464 21.74 -3.75 -4.58
CA ALA A 464 21.05 -4.18 -5.79
C ALA A 464 21.68 -5.43 -6.41
N GLN A 465 23.01 -5.54 -6.40
CA GLN A 465 23.72 -6.71 -6.95
C GLN A 465 23.37 -8.03 -6.23
N VAL A 466 23.01 -7.99 -4.94
CA VAL A 466 22.51 -9.16 -4.20
C VAL A 466 21.16 -9.63 -4.77
N LEU A 467 20.23 -8.70 -5.03
CA LEU A 467 18.93 -9.04 -5.61
C LEU A 467 19.04 -9.45 -7.09
N PHE A 468 19.89 -8.80 -7.89
CA PHE A 468 20.15 -9.27 -9.26
C PHE A 468 20.71 -10.70 -9.28
N LYS A 469 21.69 -11.01 -8.41
CA LYS A 469 22.22 -12.38 -8.30
C LYS A 469 21.14 -13.37 -7.82
N ALA A 470 20.29 -13.00 -6.87
CA ALA A 470 19.18 -13.84 -6.42
C ALA A 470 18.18 -14.12 -7.56
N ALA A 471 17.83 -13.08 -8.34
CA ALA A 471 16.97 -13.20 -9.50
C ALA A 471 17.54 -14.16 -10.55
N ASP A 472 18.84 -14.08 -10.86
CA ASP A 472 19.47 -14.95 -11.85
C ASP A 472 19.64 -16.40 -11.34
N VAL A 473 19.86 -16.59 -10.04
CA VAL A 473 19.85 -17.90 -9.38
C VAL A 473 18.46 -18.55 -9.46
N ILE A 474 17.39 -17.79 -9.26
CA ILE A 474 15.99 -18.28 -9.38
C ILE A 474 15.60 -18.50 -10.85
N SER A 475 16.04 -17.62 -11.76
CA SER A 475 15.77 -17.72 -13.20
C SER A 475 16.31 -19.02 -13.80
N GLY A 476 17.55 -19.38 -13.43
CA GLY A 476 18.19 -20.65 -13.79
C GLY A 476 18.13 -21.72 -12.69
N PRO A 477 19.26 -22.03 -12.02
CA PRO A 477 19.49 -23.31 -11.33
C PRO A 477 18.57 -23.60 -10.13
N LYS A 478 17.82 -22.62 -9.62
CA LYS A 478 16.87 -22.80 -8.51
C LYS A 478 15.40 -22.74 -8.94
N ARG A 479 15.07 -22.50 -10.22
CA ARG A 479 13.68 -22.38 -10.69
C ARG A 479 12.84 -23.58 -10.30
N ALA A 480 13.33 -24.78 -10.62
CA ALA A 480 12.67 -26.03 -10.28
C ALA A 480 12.56 -26.28 -8.77
N GLU A 481 13.51 -25.83 -7.93
CA GLU A 481 13.39 -25.94 -6.47
C GLU A 481 12.26 -25.03 -5.94
N VAL A 482 12.26 -23.74 -6.33
CA VAL A 482 11.26 -22.79 -5.81
C VAL A 482 9.86 -23.07 -6.34
N LEU A 483 9.72 -23.55 -7.60
CA LEU A 483 8.45 -24.04 -8.13
C LEU A 483 8.03 -25.32 -7.41
N ALA A 484 8.90 -26.32 -7.25
CA ALA A 484 8.53 -27.58 -6.59
C ALA A 484 8.20 -27.40 -5.10
N LYS A 485 8.75 -26.37 -4.43
CA LYS A 485 8.39 -26.00 -3.04
C LYS A 485 7.18 -25.06 -2.93
N THR A 486 6.99 -24.15 -3.89
CA THR A 486 5.78 -23.31 -3.99
C THR A 486 4.57 -24.13 -4.43
N MET A 487 4.81 -25.21 -5.17
CA MET A 487 3.97 -26.38 -5.17
C MET A 487 4.02 -27.00 -3.77
N ILE A 488 4.90 -27.97 -3.47
CA ILE A 488 4.69 -28.91 -2.35
C ILE A 488 4.36 -28.28 -0.97
N GLY A 489 4.88 -27.10 -0.62
CA GLY A 489 4.52 -26.38 0.61
C GLY A 489 3.12 -25.75 0.63
N GLN A 490 2.65 -25.16 -0.47
CA GLN A 490 1.29 -24.64 -0.60
C GLN A 490 0.35 -25.69 -1.28
N VAL A 491 0.89 -26.87 -1.66
CA VAL A 491 0.37 -27.80 -2.67
C VAL A 491 1.05 -29.22 -2.60
N GLY A 492 0.99 -29.95 -1.48
CA GLY A 492 1.86 -31.12 -1.26
C GLY A 492 1.38 -32.53 -1.69
N TRP A 493 2.07 -33.10 -2.68
CA TRP A 493 2.14 -34.50 -3.12
C TRP A 493 1.32 -35.63 -2.42
N ALA A 494 0.66 -36.51 -3.21
CA ALA A 494 -0.02 -37.72 -2.73
C ALA A 494 0.58 -39.05 -3.22
N GLY A 495 0.65 -40.05 -2.32
CA GLY A 495 1.27 -41.35 -2.58
C GLY A 495 0.31 -42.46 -2.98
N SER A 496 0.44 -42.92 -4.24
CA SER A 496 0.25 -44.31 -4.68
C SER A 496 -0.90 -45.11 -4.02
N ALA A 497 -2.12 -44.90 -4.48
CA ALA A 497 -3.19 -45.90 -4.37
C ALA A 497 -3.97 -46.01 -5.68
N LEU A 498 -3.75 -47.10 -6.43
CA LEU A 498 -4.55 -47.44 -7.60
C LEU A 498 -5.95 -47.88 -7.16
N ARG A 499 -6.90 -46.94 -7.15
CA ARG A 499 -8.34 -47.22 -7.09
C ARG A 499 -9.12 -46.18 -7.89
N GLU A 500 -10.00 -46.68 -8.73
CA GLU A 500 -10.89 -45.87 -9.55
C GLU A 500 -11.95 -45.18 -8.66
N GLY A 501 -12.26 -43.90 -8.94
CA GLY A 501 -13.50 -43.27 -8.44
C GLY A 501 -13.40 -41.92 -7.71
N CYS A 502 -12.26 -41.55 -7.10
CA CYS A 502 -12.12 -40.27 -6.37
C CYS A 502 -10.74 -39.64 -6.57
N THR A 503 -10.69 -38.45 -7.19
CA THR A 503 -9.45 -37.71 -7.45
C THR A 503 -9.65 -36.22 -7.17
N PHE A 504 -9.14 -35.75 -6.03
CA PHE A 504 -9.17 -34.34 -5.62
C PHE A 504 -7.85 -33.96 -4.91
N ALA A 505 -7.43 -32.69 -5.04
CA ALA A 505 -6.27 -32.11 -4.34
C ALA A 505 -6.37 -30.56 -4.18
N SER A 506 -5.34 -29.93 -3.59
CA SER A 506 -5.26 -28.53 -3.10
C SER A 506 -4.03 -27.72 -3.55
N GLY A 507 -4.20 -26.45 -3.95
CA GLY A 507 -3.13 -25.46 -4.19
C GLY A 507 -2.78 -25.01 -5.64
N LYS A 508 -1.59 -24.41 -5.82
CA LYS A 508 -1.02 -23.91 -7.08
C LYS A 508 -0.63 -25.02 -8.06
N THR A 509 -1.17 -24.94 -9.26
CA THR A 509 -0.71 -25.71 -10.43
C THR A 509 0.63 -25.17 -10.95
N VAL A 510 1.30 -25.92 -11.85
CA VAL A 510 2.60 -25.54 -12.43
C VAL A 510 2.64 -24.08 -12.90
N VAL A 511 1.63 -23.65 -13.67
CA VAL A 511 1.54 -22.25 -14.16
C VAL A 511 1.35 -21.23 -13.03
N GLN A 512 0.66 -21.58 -11.94
CA GLN A 512 0.45 -20.67 -10.80
C GLN A 512 1.70 -20.55 -9.90
N ALA A 513 2.55 -21.58 -9.87
CA ALA A 513 3.85 -21.53 -9.20
C ALA A 513 4.91 -20.82 -10.06
N GLU A 514 4.90 -21.04 -11.38
CA GLU A 514 5.77 -20.36 -12.37
C GLU A 514 5.59 -18.84 -12.38
N ILE A 515 4.35 -18.35 -12.46
CA ILE A 515 4.10 -16.89 -12.51
C ILE A 515 4.46 -16.20 -11.19
N ASP A 516 4.44 -16.91 -10.07
CA ASP A 516 4.73 -16.40 -8.72
C ASP A 516 6.22 -16.57 -8.36
N ALA A 517 6.62 -17.79 -7.99
CA ALA A 517 7.90 -18.05 -7.36
C ALA A 517 9.10 -17.97 -8.31
N ALA A 518 8.86 -18.03 -9.63
CA ALA A 518 9.83 -17.58 -10.62
C ALA A 518 9.51 -16.17 -11.10
N ALA A 519 8.56 -15.99 -12.03
CA ALA A 519 8.48 -14.76 -12.82
C ALA A 519 8.27 -13.48 -11.97
N GLU A 520 7.24 -13.44 -11.12
CA GLU A 520 6.96 -12.27 -10.28
C GLU A 520 8.08 -12.01 -9.26
N LEU A 521 8.68 -13.04 -8.65
CA LEU A 521 9.79 -12.89 -7.71
C LEU A 521 11.10 -12.42 -8.36
N ILE A 522 11.44 -12.97 -9.53
CA ILE A 522 12.59 -12.55 -10.34
C ILE A 522 12.42 -11.09 -10.76
N ASP A 523 11.21 -10.72 -11.18
CA ASP A 523 10.90 -9.36 -11.61
C ASP A 523 10.88 -8.37 -10.43
N PHE A 524 10.32 -8.72 -9.27
CA PHE A 524 10.46 -7.92 -8.04
C PHE A 524 11.91 -7.56 -7.80
N PHE A 525 12.80 -8.56 -7.79
CA PHE A 525 14.21 -8.37 -7.53
C PHE A 525 14.90 -7.53 -8.62
N ARG A 526 14.63 -7.78 -9.91
CA ARG A 526 15.25 -7.03 -11.02
C ARG A 526 14.74 -5.59 -11.14
N PHE A 527 13.42 -5.37 -11.11
CA PHE A 527 12.84 -4.04 -11.26
C PHE A 527 13.08 -3.16 -10.02
N ASN A 528 12.96 -3.70 -8.80
CA ASN A 528 13.22 -2.87 -7.62
C ASN A 528 14.71 -2.53 -7.49
N ALA A 529 15.63 -3.46 -7.81
CA ALA A 529 17.06 -3.19 -7.86
C ALA A 529 17.42 -2.11 -8.90
N LYS A 530 16.82 -2.17 -10.10
CA LYS A 530 16.92 -1.11 -11.12
C LYS A 530 16.41 0.23 -10.57
N HIS A 531 15.18 0.27 -10.05
CA HIS A 531 14.55 1.51 -9.63
C HIS A 531 15.26 2.16 -8.43
N ALA A 532 15.86 1.38 -7.53
CA ALA A 532 16.71 1.91 -6.46
C ALA A 532 17.99 2.61 -7.00
N ILE A 533 18.62 2.05 -8.04
CA ILE A 533 19.78 2.68 -8.72
C ILE A 533 19.34 3.93 -9.50
N GLU A 534 18.21 3.87 -10.22
CA GLU A 534 17.66 5.01 -10.94
C GLU A 534 17.29 6.17 -10.00
N LEU A 535 16.71 5.85 -8.83
CA LEU A 535 16.32 6.82 -7.81
C LEU A 535 17.49 7.68 -7.31
N GLN A 536 18.69 7.11 -7.14
CA GLN A 536 19.88 7.89 -6.74
C GLN A 536 20.23 9.03 -7.70
N HIS A 537 19.81 8.94 -8.97
CA HIS A 537 20.03 9.97 -9.99
C HIS A 537 19.02 11.13 -9.92
N GLN A 538 17.95 11.00 -9.13
CA GLN A 538 17.04 12.10 -8.81
C GLN A 538 17.69 12.94 -7.70
N GLN A 539 18.22 14.10 -8.09
CA GLN A 539 19.00 14.99 -7.24
C GLN A 539 18.46 16.43 -7.37
N PRO A 540 18.58 17.26 -6.31
CA PRO A 540 18.14 18.65 -6.35
C PRO A 540 18.94 19.48 -7.36
N LEU A 541 18.44 20.66 -7.68
CA LEU A 541 19.20 21.66 -8.43
C LEU A 541 20.31 22.23 -7.53
N ASN A 542 21.49 22.45 -8.12
CA ASN A 542 22.55 23.26 -7.54
C ASN A 542 22.28 24.74 -7.82
N SER A 543 22.81 25.62 -6.97
CA SER A 543 22.85 27.07 -7.19
C SER A 543 24.30 27.56 -7.30
N ASP A 544 24.51 28.76 -7.82
CA ASP A 544 25.85 29.33 -7.88
C ASP A 544 26.46 29.45 -6.47
N GLY A 545 27.60 28.78 -6.27
CA GLY A 545 28.30 28.73 -4.98
C GLY A 545 27.89 27.59 -4.03
N SER A 546 26.86 26.79 -4.34
CA SER A 546 26.42 25.67 -3.49
C SER A 546 26.24 24.37 -4.28
N THR A 547 26.83 23.28 -3.78
CA THR A 547 26.54 21.93 -4.29
C THR A 547 25.61 21.22 -3.33
N ASN A 548 24.44 20.82 -3.85
CA ASN A 548 23.34 20.26 -3.10
C ASN A 548 23.26 18.77 -3.44
N THR A 549 23.12 17.91 -2.45
CA THR A 549 23.02 16.45 -2.68
C THR A 549 21.99 15.83 -1.75
N MET A 550 21.10 15.02 -2.32
CA MET A 550 20.09 14.25 -1.59
C MET A 550 20.59 12.84 -1.32
N LEU A 551 20.64 12.47 -0.04
CA LEU A 551 21.01 11.14 0.41
C LEU A 551 19.76 10.31 0.72
N TYR A 552 19.62 9.19 0.02
CA TYR A 552 18.53 8.22 0.18
C TYR A 552 18.88 7.22 1.30
N ARG A 553 18.71 7.63 2.55
CA ARG A 553 19.05 6.84 3.76
C ARG A 553 18.03 5.75 4.00
N GLY A 554 18.45 4.54 4.39
CA GLY A 554 17.55 3.56 4.99
C GLY A 554 16.88 4.12 6.25
N LEU A 555 15.72 3.58 6.64
CA LEU A 555 15.08 4.03 7.88
C LEU A 555 15.94 3.64 9.10
N GLU A 556 15.95 4.49 10.12
CA GLU A 556 16.68 4.21 11.35
C GLU A 556 15.83 3.38 12.32
N GLY A 557 16.24 2.13 12.51
CA GLY A 557 15.52 1.09 13.23
C GLY A 557 15.46 -0.20 12.41
N PHE A 558 14.40 -0.98 12.58
CA PHE A 558 14.13 -2.18 11.77
C PHE A 558 12.72 -2.16 11.16
N VAL A 559 12.51 -2.99 10.14
CA VAL A 559 11.21 -3.21 9.49
C VAL A 559 10.66 -4.60 9.83
N GLY A 560 9.42 -4.67 10.31
CA GLY A 560 8.70 -5.94 10.50
C GLY A 560 8.00 -6.35 9.21
N ALA A 561 8.51 -7.36 8.49
CA ALA A 561 7.91 -7.88 7.27
C ALA A 561 6.99 -9.08 7.59
N VAL A 562 5.69 -8.95 7.32
CA VAL A 562 4.65 -9.95 7.62
C VAL A 562 4.04 -10.44 6.30
N ALA A 563 4.42 -11.64 5.88
CA ALA A 563 4.07 -12.17 4.56
C ALA A 563 2.81 -13.07 4.58
N PRO A 564 2.00 -13.06 3.51
CA PRO A 564 0.84 -13.93 3.35
C PRO A 564 1.26 -15.33 2.86
N PHE A 565 0.30 -16.23 2.71
CA PHE A 565 0.54 -17.58 2.17
C PHE A 565 0.46 -17.69 0.65
N ASN A 566 -0.18 -16.72 0.00
CA ASN A 566 -0.75 -16.90 -1.34
C ASN A 566 0.23 -16.62 -2.49
N PHE A 567 1.34 -15.92 -2.23
CA PHE A 567 2.42 -15.69 -3.19
C PHE A 567 3.78 -15.77 -2.48
N THR A 568 4.64 -16.65 -2.97
CA THR A 568 6.05 -16.73 -2.56
C THR A 568 6.79 -15.44 -2.93
N ALA A 569 6.42 -14.82 -4.06
CA ALA A 569 6.96 -13.56 -4.55
C ALA A 569 6.74 -12.39 -3.57
N ILE A 570 5.51 -12.23 -3.06
CA ILE A 570 5.17 -11.20 -2.07
C ILE A 570 6.02 -11.36 -0.80
N GLY A 571 6.22 -12.59 -0.33
CA GLY A 571 7.11 -12.87 0.82
C GLY A 571 8.56 -12.43 0.57
N GLY A 572 9.11 -12.76 -0.60
CA GLY A 572 10.44 -12.30 -1.01
C GLY A 572 10.55 -10.77 -1.15
N ASN A 573 9.51 -10.11 -1.67
CA ASN A 573 9.50 -8.66 -1.83
C ASN A 573 9.37 -7.89 -0.52
N LEU A 574 8.44 -8.31 0.35
CA LEU A 574 8.15 -7.62 1.62
C LEU A 574 9.39 -7.51 2.51
N ALA A 575 10.30 -8.48 2.45
CA ALA A 575 11.60 -8.43 3.13
C ALA A 575 12.74 -7.88 2.24
N GLY A 576 12.81 -8.29 0.97
CA GLY A 576 13.92 -7.93 0.07
C GLY A 576 13.98 -6.44 -0.30
N THR A 577 12.84 -5.77 -0.46
CA THR A 577 12.79 -4.37 -0.91
C THR A 577 13.15 -3.36 0.19
N PRO A 578 12.72 -3.51 1.45
CA PRO A 578 13.31 -2.75 2.55
C PRO A 578 14.82 -3.02 2.68
N ALA A 579 15.27 -4.27 2.59
CA ALA A 579 16.69 -4.62 2.68
C ALA A 579 17.52 -3.94 1.57
N LEU A 580 17.06 -3.95 0.32
CA LEU A 580 17.66 -3.22 -0.80
C LEU A 580 17.91 -1.73 -0.50
N MET A 581 16.98 -1.09 0.23
CA MET A 581 17.05 0.32 0.57
C MET A 581 17.88 0.63 1.83
N GLY A 582 18.64 -0.34 2.36
CA GLY A 582 19.53 -0.13 3.52
C GLY A 582 18.86 -0.37 4.87
N ASN A 583 17.61 -0.82 4.89
CA ASN A 583 16.94 -1.25 6.11
C ASN A 583 17.41 -2.64 6.53
N VAL A 584 17.11 -2.99 7.78
CA VAL A 584 17.22 -4.35 8.33
C VAL A 584 15.84 -4.85 8.71
N VAL A 585 15.61 -6.16 8.60
CA VAL A 585 14.26 -6.73 8.55
C VAL A 585 14.11 -7.94 9.47
N LEU A 586 13.02 -7.97 10.24
CA LEU A 586 12.48 -9.21 10.81
C LEU A 586 11.39 -9.73 9.88
N TRP A 587 11.67 -10.85 9.20
CA TRP A 587 10.70 -11.48 8.31
C TRP A 587 9.95 -12.59 9.04
N LYS A 588 8.66 -12.38 9.31
CA LYS A 588 7.70 -13.42 9.67
C LYS A 588 7.03 -13.95 8.39
N PRO A 589 7.48 -15.09 7.84
CA PRO A 589 6.78 -15.76 6.74
C PRO A 589 5.41 -16.28 7.20
N SER A 590 4.56 -16.64 6.23
CA SER A 590 3.35 -17.41 6.54
C SER A 590 3.69 -18.88 6.79
N ASP A 591 3.10 -19.41 7.85
CA ASP A 591 3.18 -20.79 8.33
C ASP A 591 2.91 -21.82 7.22
N THR A 592 1.95 -21.52 6.34
CA THR A 592 1.54 -22.36 5.20
C THR A 592 2.33 -22.10 3.92
N ALA A 593 3.34 -21.21 3.95
CA ALA A 593 4.29 -20.97 2.86
C ALA A 593 5.76 -21.27 3.24
N MET A 594 6.01 -21.87 4.41
CA MET A 594 7.31 -21.94 5.08
C MET A 594 8.48 -22.46 4.22
N SER A 595 8.35 -23.63 3.58
CA SER A 595 9.45 -24.23 2.77
C SER A 595 9.83 -23.38 1.55
N ALA A 596 8.84 -22.78 0.88
CA ALA A 596 9.09 -21.86 -0.23
C ALA A 596 9.75 -20.55 0.28
N SER A 597 9.24 -19.97 1.37
CA SER A 597 9.85 -18.78 2.00
C SER A 597 11.30 -19.03 2.44
N TYR A 598 11.58 -20.20 3.04
CA TYR A 598 12.94 -20.56 3.47
C TYR A 598 13.88 -20.87 2.29
N ALA A 599 13.37 -21.36 1.16
CA ALA A 599 14.15 -21.47 -0.08
C ALA A 599 14.57 -20.08 -0.60
N VAL A 600 13.65 -19.13 -0.67
CA VAL A 600 13.94 -17.73 -1.04
C VAL A 600 14.93 -17.09 -0.06
N TYR A 601 14.76 -17.33 1.25
CA TYR A 601 15.70 -16.88 2.27
C TYR A 601 17.12 -17.41 2.02
N LYS A 602 17.28 -18.73 1.83
CA LYS A 602 18.57 -19.35 1.53
C LYS A 602 19.19 -18.79 0.26
N ILE A 603 18.41 -18.60 -0.81
CA ILE A 603 18.88 -18.01 -2.06
C ILE A 603 19.38 -16.57 -1.87
N LEU A 604 18.73 -15.75 -1.03
CA LEU A 604 19.23 -14.41 -0.69
C LEU A 604 20.57 -14.47 0.04
N ARG A 605 20.73 -15.37 1.02
CA ARG A 605 22.02 -15.58 1.72
C ARG A 605 23.12 -16.10 0.78
N GLU A 606 22.82 -17.11 -0.05
CA GLU A 606 23.70 -17.63 -1.12
C GLU A 606 24.06 -16.54 -2.15
N SER A 607 23.19 -15.54 -2.34
CA SER A 607 23.41 -14.39 -3.21
C SER A 607 24.25 -13.27 -2.59
N GLY A 608 24.67 -13.43 -1.34
CA GLY A 608 25.56 -12.48 -0.65
C GLY A 608 24.85 -11.48 0.27
N LEU A 609 23.58 -11.74 0.64
CA LEU A 609 22.93 -10.99 1.71
C LEU A 609 23.67 -11.25 3.04
N PRO A 610 24.24 -10.23 3.71
CA PRO A 610 24.96 -10.42 4.96
C PRO A 610 24.07 -10.96 6.10
N PRO A 611 24.65 -11.56 7.15
CA PRO A 611 23.90 -11.89 8.36
C PRO A 611 23.23 -10.64 8.95
N ASN A 612 22.18 -10.87 9.74
CA ASN A 612 21.38 -9.85 10.44
C ASN A 612 20.57 -8.87 9.58
N ILE A 613 20.81 -8.78 8.26
CA ILE A 613 20.06 -7.86 7.39
C ILE A 613 18.61 -8.32 7.18
N VAL A 614 18.40 -9.63 7.06
CA VAL A 614 17.08 -10.26 7.16
C VAL A 614 17.16 -11.41 8.16
N GLN A 615 16.43 -11.29 9.26
CA GLN A 615 16.21 -12.35 10.24
C GLN A 615 15.01 -13.19 9.77
N PHE A 616 15.16 -14.51 9.69
CA PHE A 616 14.07 -15.42 9.32
C PHE A 616 13.39 -15.91 10.60
N VAL A 617 12.28 -15.29 10.97
CA VAL A 617 11.63 -15.47 12.27
C VAL A 617 10.15 -15.89 12.09
N PRO A 618 9.88 -17.16 11.73
CA PRO A 618 8.58 -17.78 11.93
C PRO A 618 8.14 -17.59 13.38
N ALA A 619 6.92 -17.10 13.60
CA ALA A 619 6.39 -16.78 14.92
C ALA A 619 4.87 -16.84 14.90
N ASP A 620 4.24 -16.91 16.08
CA ASP A 620 2.80 -16.66 16.20
C ASP A 620 2.47 -15.22 15.77
N GLY A 621 1.32 -15.02 15.13
CA GLY A 621 0.92 -13.72 14.56
C GLY A 621 0.78 -12.61 15.62
N PRO A 622 -0.08 -12.81 16.64
CA PRO A 622 -0.12 -11.98 17.84
C PRO A 622 1.25 -11.73 18.47
N VAL A 623 1.99 -12.78 18.87
CA VAL A 623 3.29 -12.62 19.57
C VAL A 623 4.29 -11.80 18.75
N PHE A 624 4.33 -12.00 17.42
CA PHE A 624 5.17 -11.21 16.53
C PHE A 624 4.78 -9.73 16.54
N GLY A 625 3.48 -9.44 16.32
CA GLY A 625 2.94 -8.08 16.33
C GLY A 625 3.23 -7.36 17.65
N ASP A 626 2.87 -7.99 18.76
CA ASP A 626 3.04 -7.47 20.13
C ASP A 626 4.51 -7.23 20.49
N THR A 627 5.44 -8.00 19.92
CA THR A 627 6.88 -7.81 20.16
C THR A 627 7.45 -6.69 19.29
N ILE A 628 7.12 -6.62 17.99
CA ILE A 628 7.67 -5.57 17.12
C ILE A 628 7.10 -4.19 17.46
N THR A 629 5.83 -4.08 17.86
CA THR A 629 5.22 -2.78 18.22
C THR A 629 5.61 -2.31 19.61
N ALA A 630 6.15 -3.16 20.49
CA ALA A 630 6.66 -2.77 21.80
C ALA A 630 8.14 -2.34 21.80
N SER A 631 8.78 -2.25 20.63
CA SER A 631 10.20 -1.90 20.49
C SER A 631 10.40 -0.47 19.99
N GLU A 632 11.16 0.35 20.74
CA GLU A 632 11.53 1.72 20.37
C GLU A 632 12.21 1.87 18.98
N HIS A 633 12.84 0.77 18.51
CA HIS A 633 13.52 0.70 17.22
C HIS A 633 12.61 0.37 16.02
N LEU A 634 11.28 0.27 16.18
CA LEU A 634 10.40 -0.02 15.05
C LEU A 634 10.38 1.17 14.07
N ALA A 635 10.89 0.97 12.85
CA ALA A 635 10.90 2.00 11.81
C ALA A 635 9.78 1.81 10.78
N GLY A 636 9.23 0.60 10.64
CA GLY A 636 8.10 0.34 9.76
C GLY A 636 7.58 -1.08 9.83
N ILE A 637 6.40 -1.29 9.25
CA ILE A 637 5.74 -2.59 9.11
C ILE A 637 5.42 -2.79 7.63
N ASN A 638 5.82 -3.92 7.05
CA ASN A 638 5.53 -4.27 5.66
C ASN A 638 4.66 -5.52 5.61
N PHE A 639 3.34 -5.33 5.52
CA PHE A 639 2.32 -6.36 5.71
C PHE A 639 1.51 -6.61 4.42
N THR A 640 1.17 -7.88 4.17
CA THR A 640 0.04 -8.25 3.31
C THR A 640 -0.77 -9.36 3.98
N GLY A 641 -2.09 -9.22 4.07
CA GLY A 641 -2.96 -10.14 4.80
C GLY A 641 -4.34 -9.55 5.10
N SER A 642 -5.01 -10.01 6.15
CA SER A 642 -6.39 -9.61 6.47
C SER A 642 -6.54 -8.19 7.05
N VAL A 643 -7.60 -7.46 6.66
CA VAL A 643 -7.97 -6.13 7.20
C VAL A 643 -7.91 -6.04 8.74
N PRO A 644 -8.46 -6.99 9.54
CA PRO A 644 -8.49 -6.83 11.00
C PRO A 644 -7.10 -6.86 11.64
N THR A 645 -6.21 -7.74 11.15
CA THR A 645 -4.81 -7.82 11.61
C THR A 645 -4.04 -6.54 11.26
N PHE A 646 -4.26 -5.97 10.07
CA PHE A 646 -3.65 -4.70 9.69
C PHE A 646 -4.14 -3.54 10.57
N LYS A 647 -5.46 -3.45 10.81
CA LYS A 647 -6.05 -2.46 11.73
C LYS A 647 -5.53 -2.62 13.16
N ARG A 648 -5.32 -3.86 13.64
CA ARG A 648 -4.67 -4.12 14.93
C ARG A 648 -3.25 -3.56 14.97
N LEU A 649 -2.38 -3.96 14.03
CA LEU A 649 -0.98 -3.51 14.00
C LEU A 649 -0.88 -1.98 13.94
N TRP A 650 -1.75 -1.33 13.16
CA TRP A 650 -1.82 0.14 13.10
C TRP A 650 -2.26 0.75 14.44
N LYS A 651 -3.30 0.22 15.10
CA LYS A 651 -3.71 0.67 16.44
C LYS A 651 -2.59 0.50 17.48
N GLN A 652 -1.85 -0.60 17.43
CA GLN A 652 -0.72 -0.84 18.35
C GLN A 652 0.45 0.12 18.11
N VAL A 653 0.72 0.51 16.86
CA VAL A 653 1.66 1.62 16.55
C VAL A 653 1.13 2.96 17.05
N ALA A 654 -0.16 3.25 16.90
CA ALA A 654 -0.75 4.50 17.40
C ALA A 654 -0.74 4.60 18.95
N GLN A 655 -0.95 3.48 19.64
CA GLN A 655 -0.93 3.39 21.12
C GLN A 655 0.47 3.50 21.72
N ASN A 656 1.52 3.26 20.93
CA ASN A 656 2.92 3.21 21.38
C ASN A 656 3.77 4.33 20.79
N LEU A 657 3.17 5.42 20.28
CA LEU A 657 3.90 6.48 19.56
C LEU A 657 5.07 7.06 20.37
N ASP A 658 4.88 7.28 21.67
CA ASP A 658 5.86 7.94 22.55
C ASP A 658 7.15 7.13 22.80
N ILE A 659 7.13 5.80 22.55
CA ILE A 659 8.33 4.97 22.71
C ILE A 659 9.20 4.92 21.46
N TYR A 660 8.74 5.36 20.29
CA TYR A 660 9.49 5.18 19.04
C TYR A 660 10.49 6.31 18.78
N ARG A 661 11.71 5.95 18.38
CA ARG A 661 12.73 6.93 17.94
C ARG A 661 12.36 7.62 16.60
N ASN A 662 11.49 7.00 15.82
CA ASN A 662 11.01 7.48 14.51
C ASN A 662 9.56 7.04 14.33
N PHE A 663 8.69 7.89 13.76
CA PHE A 663 7.31 7.53 13.45
C PHE A 663 7.22 6.31 12.51
N PRO A 664 6.68 5.14 12.96
CA PRO A 664 6.80 3.92 12.17
C PRO A 664 5.97 3.93 10.89
N ARG A 665 6.59 3.59 9.77
CA ARG A 665 5.94 3.61 8.46
C ARG A 665 5.16 2.31 8.22
N VAL A 666 3.86 2.36 8.46
CA VAL A 666 2.95 1.21 8.31
C VAL A 666 2.50 1.03 6.85
N ALA A 667 2.76 -0.17 6.32
CA ALA A 667 2.42 -0.61 4.96
C ALA A 667 1.54 -1.86 4.97
N GLY A 668 0.47 -1.84 4.18
CA GLY A 668 -0.54 -2.89 4.15
C GLY A 668 -1.27 -2.95 2.81
N GLU A 669 -1.27 -4.14 2.22
CA GLU A 669 -2.31 -4.61 1.27
C GLU A 669 -3.24 -5.56 2.03
N CYS A 670 -4.55 -5.45 1.80
CA CYS A 670 -5.58 -5.95 2.73
C CYS A 670 -6.77 -6.67 2.07
N GLY A 671 -6.54 -7.37 0.94
CA GLY A 671 -7.56 -8.18 0.28
C GLY A 671 -8.55 -7.40 -0.60
N GLY A 672 -9.52 -8.09 -1.19
CA GLY A 672 -10.44 -7.49 -2.17
C GLY A 672 -11.74 -8.26 -2.44
N LYS A 673 -12.81 -7.52 -2.71
CA LYS A 673 -14.09 -8.05 -3.22
C LYS A 673 -14.29 -7.69 -4.69
N ASN A 674 -13.42 -8.26 -5.52
CA ASN A 674 -13.22 -7.85 -6.91
C ASN A 674 -14.37 -8.24 -7.81
N PHE A 675 -14.63 -7.43 -8.84
CA PHE A 675 -15.80 -7.54 -9.70
C PHE A 675 -15.43 -7.72 -11.19
N HIS A 676 -16.26 -8.47 -11.91
CA HIS A 676 -16.37 -8.41 -13.36
C HIS A 676 -17.74 -7.82 -13.74
N PHE A 677 -17.75 -6.66 -14.39
CA PHE A 677 -18.94 -6.07 -14.99
C PHE A 677 -18.97 -6.37 -16.48
N VAL A 678 -20.12 -6.79 -16.98
CA VAL A 678 -20.36 -7.13 -18.38
C VAL A 678 -21.41 -6.16 -18.92
N HIS A 679 -21.16 -5.60 -20.11
CA HIS A 679 -22.17 -4.84 -20.87
C HIS A 679 -22.70 -5.69 -22.03
N LYS A 680 -23.87 -5.35 -22.60
CA LYS A 680 -24.46 -6.05 -23.77
C LYS A 680 -23.56 -6.13 -25.01
N SER A 681 -22.55 -5.27 -25.12
CA SER A 681 -21.55 -5.31 -26.19
C SER A 681 -20.25 -6.04 -25.81
N ALA A 682 -20.27 -6.86 -24.77
CA ALA A 682 -19.14 -7.72 -24.41
C ALA A 682 -18.95 -8.87 -25.40
N ASP A 683 -17.70 -9.35 -25.53
CA ASP A 683 -17.44 -10.65 -26.13
C ASP A 683 -17.73 -11.77 -25.11
N ILE A 684 -18.68 -12.65 -25.44
CA ILE A 684 -19.19 -13.71 -24.55
C ILE A 684 -18.08 -14.69 -24.15
N HIS A 685 -17.22 -15.08 -25.09
CA HIS A 685 -16.13 -16.02 -24.86
C HIS A 685 -15.08 -15.44 -23.90
N SER A 686 -14.65 -14.19 -24.15
CA SER A 686 -13.71 -13.46 -23.29
C SER A 686 -14.26 -13.27 -21.87
N VAL A 687 -15.56 -12.98 -21.74
CA VAL A 687 -16.25 -12.92 -20.44
C VAL A 687 -16.20 -14.27 -19.73
N ALA A 688 -16.59 -15.36 -20.41
CA ALA A 688 -16.64 -16.69 -19.81
C ALA A 688 -15.24 -17.18 -19.40
N MET A 689 -14.27 -17.18 -20.33
CA MET A 689 -12.90 -17.63 -20.04
C MET A 689 -12.21 -16.74 -19.01
N GLY A 690 -12.34 -15.42 -19.15
CA GLY A 690 -11.76 -14.44 -18.23
C GLY A 690 -12.31 -14.59 -16.82
N THR A 691 -13.62 -14.77 -16.66
CA THR A 691 -14.26 -14.92 -15.35
C THR A 691 -13.94 -16.27 -14.69
N ILE A 692 -14.01 -17.38 -15.43
CA ILE A 692 -13.61 -18.71 -14.92
C ILE A 692 -12.16 -18.69 -14.40
N ARG A 693 -11.23 -18.09 -15.15
CA ARG A 693 -9.84 -17.96 -14.70
C ARG A 693 -9.68 -17.02 -13.51
N SER A 694 -10.37 -15.87 -13.49
CA SER A 694 -10.25 -14.91 -12.38
C SER A 694 -10.86 -15.41 -11.07
N ALA A 695 -11.91 -16.23 -11.12
CA ALA A 695 -12.59 -16.75 -9.94
C ALA A 695 -11.95 -18.03 -9.38
N PHE A 696 -11.46 -18.93 -10.25
CA PHE A 696 -11.11 -20.29 -9.84
C PHE A 696 -9.62 -20.65 -9.95
N GLU A 697 -8.76 -19.88 -10.64
CA GLU A 697 -7.31 -20.13 -10.59
C GLU A 697 -6.79 -20.07 -9.15
N TYR A 698 -5.98 -21.06 -8.74
CA TYR A 698 -5.52 -21.25 -7.35
C TYR A 698 -6.67 -21.30 -6.31
N GLY A 699 -7.85 -21.75 -6.73
CA GLY A 699 -9.01 -21.86 -5.86
C GLY A 699 -9.53 -20.52 -5.36
N GLY A 700 -9.39 -19.45 -6.14
CA GLY A 700 -9.82 -18.10 -5.76
C GLY A 700 -9.00 -17.47 -4.64
N GLN A 701 -7.86 -18.06 -4.25
CA GLN A 701 -6.99 -17.60 -3.15
C GLN A 701 -6.04 -16.47 -3.59
N LYS A 702 -6.60 -15.45 -4.25
CA LYS A 702 -5.88 -14.26 -4.71
C LYS A 702 -6.64 -13.04 -4.23
N CYS A 703 -5.94 -12.04 -3.70
CA CYS A 703 -6.54 -10.75 -3.30
C CYS A 703 -7.27 -10.06 -4.46
N SER A 704 -6.89 -10.41 -5.71
CA SER A 704 -7.46 -9.95 -6.98
C SER A 704 -8.52 -10.87 -7.60
N ALA A 705 -8.88 -12.01 -6.98
CA ALA A 705 -9.82 -12.97 -7.56
C ALA A 705 -11.22 -12.37 -7.74
N CYS A 706 -11.84 -12.63 -8.89
CA CYS A 706 -13.22 -12.20 -9.15
C CYS A 706 -14.19 -13.04 -8.31
N SER A 707 -14.97 -12.40 -7.44
CA SER A 707 -16.03 -13.06 -6.65
C SER A 707 -17.41 -12.43 -6.83
N ARG A 708 -17.50 -11.30 -7.54
CA ARG A 708 -18.76 -10.65 -7.95
C ARG A 708 -18.82 -10.54 -9.48
N MET A 709 -19.87 -11.03 -10.11
CA MET A 709 -20.12 -10.82 -11.53
C MET A 709 -21.44 -10.09 -11.74
N TYR A 710 -21.45 -9.07 -12.60
CA TYR A 710 -22.64 -8.29 -12.93
C TYR A 710 -22.89 -8.44 -14.44
N VAL A 711 -24.00 -9.07 -14.81
CA VAL A 711 -24.27 -9.52 -16.18
C VAL A 711 -25.67 -9.10 -16.65
N PRO A 712 -25.81 -8.58 -17.89
CA PRO A 712 -27.12 -8.21 -18.40
C PRO A 712 -27.94 -9.46 -18.71
N ASP A 713 -29.24 -9.39 -18.42
CA ASP A 713 -30.24 -10.41 -18.72
C ASP A 713 -30.23 -10.88 -20.19
N THR A 714 -29.95 -9.97 -21.14
CA THR A 714 -29.84 -10.28 -22.57
C THR A 714 -28.66 -11.18 -22.95
N LEU A 715 -27.56 -11.18 -22.17
CA LEU A 715 -26.40 -12.06 -22.41
C LEU A 715 -26.32 -13.24 -21.45
N TRP A 716 -26.96 -13.15 -20.26
CA TRP A 716 -26.81 -14.17 -19.21
C TRP A 716 -27.12 -15.60 -19.67
N PRO A 717 -28.18 -15.93 -20.44
CA PRO A 717 -28.41 -17.30 -20.90
C PRO A 717 -27.26 -17.90 -21.71
N GLN A 718 -26.53 -17.08 -22.47
CA GLN A 718 -25.40 -17.52 -23.30
C GLN A 718 -24.14 -17.68 -22.45
N ILE A 719 -23.82 -16.67 -21.63
CA ILE A 719 -22.67 -16.67 -20.71
C ILE A 719 -22.79 -17.82 -19.70
N LYS A 720 -23.97 -17.99 -19.09
CA LYS A 720 -24.28 -19.07 -18.14
C LYS A 720 -24.04 -20.44 -18.77
N LYS A 721 -24.52 -20.66 -20.00
CA LYS A 721 -24.29 -21.92 -20.72
C LYS A 721 -22.80 -22.18 -20.92
N GLU A 722 -22.06 -21.22 -21.46
CA GLU A 722 -20.64 -21.41 -21.75
C GLU A 722 -19.80 -21.61 -20.48
N MET A 723 -20.06 -20.84 -19.43
CA MET A 723 -19.42 -21.03 -18.12
C MET A 723 -19.74 -22.40 -17.51
N LEU A 724 -20.96 -22.92 -17.68
CA LEU A 724 -21.33 -24.26 -17.22
C LEU A 724 -20.72 -25.38 -18.08
N ASP A 725 -20.56 -25.16 -19.38
CA ASP A 725 -19.91 -26.13 -20.27
C ASP A 725 -18.38 -26.19 -20.04
N VAL A 726 -17.75 -25.10 -19.61
CA VAL A 726 -16.36 -25.09 -19.12
C VAL A 726 -16.25 -25.61 -17.68
N HIS A 727 -17.20 -25.30 -16.79
CA HIS A 727 -17.21 -25.78 -15.40
C HIS A 727 -17.08 -27.31 -15.31
N LYS A 728 -17.85 -28.04 -16.13
CA LYS A 728 -17.80 -29.51 -16.26
C LYS A 728 -16.42 -30.06 -16.67
N GLN A 729 -15.54 -29.23 -17.22
CA GLN A 729 -14.19 -29.58 -17.66
C GLN A 729 -13.12 -29.20 -16.63
N ILE A 730 -13.46 -28.46 -15.58
CA ILE A 730 -12.51 -28.06 -14.53
C ILE A 730 -12.09 -29.28 -13.71
N ARG A 731 -10.81 -29.63 -13.82
CA ARG A 731 -10.18 -30.65 -12.98
C ARG A 731 -9.71 -30.03 -11.67
N VAL A 732 -10.33 -30.44 -10.56
CA VAL A 732 -9.81 -30.24 -9.21
C VAL A 732 -9.09 -31.53 -8.81
N GLY A 733 -7.76 -31.50 -8.73
CA GLY A 733 -6.95 -32.72 -8.72
C GLY A 733 -5.56 -32.48 -8.18
N ASP A 734 -4.72 -33.53 -8.20
CA ASP A 734 -3.33 -33.52 -7.73
C ASP A 734 -2.45 -32.84 -8.79
N PRO A 735 -1.92 -31.62 -8.57
CA PRO A 735 -1.15 -30.90 -9.56
C PRO A 735 0.33 -31.33 -9.60
N VAL A 736 0.73 -32.29 -8.77
CA VAL A 736 2.07 -32.89 -8.74
C VAL A 736 2.09 -34.20 -9.52
N GLU A 737 1.03 -35.03 -9.40
CA GLU A 737 0.85 -36.27 -10.17
C GLU A 737 0.04 -36.07 -11.48
N ASP A 738 -0.84 -35.07 -11.56
CA ASP A 738 -1.61 -34.70 -12.77
C ASP A 738 -1.54 -33.19 -13.08
N PHE A 739 -0.61 -32.83 -13.98
CA PHE A 739 -0.43 -31.46 -14.49
C PHE A 739 -1.63 -30.94 -15.33
N SER A 740 -2.66 -31.74 -15.60
CA SER A 740 -3.91 -31.27 -16.23
C SER A 740 -4.94 -30.72 -15.22
N THR A 741 -4.64 -30.81 -13.93
CA THR A 741 -5.34 -30.07 -12.86
C THR A 741 -5.41 -28.57 -13.21
N PHE A 742 -6.62 -27.98 -13.23
CA PHE A 742 -6.82 -26.57 -13.59
C PHE A 742 -6.62 -25.65 -12.39
N PHE A 743 -7.29 -25.99 -11.29
CA PHE A 743 -6.94 -25.51 -9.97
C PHE A 743 -7.03 -26.66 -8.99
N SER A 744 -6.50 -26.42 -7.82
CA SER A 744 -6.45 -27.35 -6.72
C SER A 744 -6.87 -26.50 -5.52
N ALA A 745 -7.73 -27.02 -4.65
CA ALA A 745 -8.36 -26.41 -3.47
C ALA A 745 -7.53 -25.54 -2.46
N VAL A 746 -8.01 -25.39 -1.22
CA VAL A 746 -7.61 -24.31 -0.31
C VAL A 746 -6.56 -24.66 0.75
N ILE A 747 -5.89 -23.63 1.27
CA ILE A 747 -4.61 -23.74 2.00
C ILE A 747 -4.65 -24.50 3.33
N ASP A 748 -5.73 -24.38 4.11
CA ASP A 748 -5.81 -24.93 5.47
C ASP A 748 -7.25 -25.19 5.93
N GLN A 749 -7.41 -25.95 7.02
CA GLN A 749 -8.73 -26.24 7.63
C GLN A 749 -9.49 -24.96 8.00
N LYS A 750 -8.81 -23.87 8.41
CA LYS A 750 -9.48 -22.59 8.74
C LYS A 750 -10.11 -21.96 7.49
N SER A 751 -9.44 -22.08 6.35
CA SER A 751 -9.97 -21.63 5.06
C SER A 751 -11.06 -22.55 4.54
N PHE A 752 -10.91 -23.88 4.68
CA PHE A 752 -11.97 -24.85 4.39
C PHE A 752 -13.25 -24.51 5.15
N ALA A 753 -13.20 -24.48 6.49
CA ALA A 753 -14.35 -24.24 7.36
C ALA A 753 -14.91 -22.80 7.27
N ARG A 754 -14.15 -21.85 6.69
CA ARG A 754 -14.68 -20.53 6.31
C ARG A 754 -15.52 -20.63 5.03
N ILE A 755 -15.04 -21.36 4.03
CA ILE A 755 -15.70 -21.46 2.73
C ILE A 755 -16.91 -22.40 2.78
N GLU A 756 -16.84 -23.50 3.52
CA GLU A 756 -17.95 -24.39 3.82
C GLU A 756 -19.17 -23.60 4.36
N LYS A 757 -18.94 -22.70 5.32
CA LYS A 757 -20.00 -21.80 5.84
C LYS A 757 -20.59 -20.87 4.78
N TRP A 758 -19.80 -20.39 3.83
CA TRP A 758 -20.30 -19.60 2.69
C TRP A 758 -21.10 -20.45 1.70
N LEU A 759 -20.73 -21.72 1.50
CA LEU A 759 -21.51 -22.67 0.71
C LEU A 759 -22.83 -23.01 1.41
N ASP A 760 -22.85 -23.11 2.73
CA ASP A 760 -24.07 -23.40 3.49
C ASP A 760 -25.00 -22.18 3.57
N HIS A 761 -24.46 -20.96 3.71
CA HIS A 761 -25.21 -19.71 3.49
C HIS A 761 -25.86 -19.69 2.10
N ALA A 762 -25.10 -20.06 1.06
CA ALA A 762 -25.59 -20.14 -0.32
C ALA A 762 -26.64 -21.25 -0.58
N LYS A 763 -26.72 -22.26 0.29
CA LYS A 763 -27.77 -23.30 0.27
C LYS A 763 -29.00 -22.90 1.10
N SER A 764 -28.85 -22.01 2.09
CA SER A 764 -29.92 -21.64 3.02
C SER A 764 -30.61 -20.29 2.71
N SER A 765 -29.92 -19.35 2.05
CA SER A 765 -30.49 -18.03 1.71
C SER A 765 -31.49 -18.15 0.54
N PRO A 766 -32.74 -17.65 0.67
CA PRO A 766 -33.76 -17.72 -0.40
C PRO A 766 -33.45 -16.80 -1.60
N ASN A 767 -32.49 -15.88 -1.43
CA ASN A 767 -32.02 -14.97 -2.48
C ASN A 767 -30.89 -15.57 -3.33
N LEU A 768 -30.25 -16.64 -2.86
CA LEU A 768 -29.11 -17.30 -3.50
C LEU A 768 -29.54 -18.63 -4.14
N ALA A 769 -28.94 -18.95 -5.29
CA ALA A 769 -29.13 -20.23 -5.98
C ALA A 769 -27.77 -20.77 -6.44
N VAL A 770 -27.36 -21.93 -5.93
CA VAL A 770 -26.17 -22.63 -6.42
C VAL A 770 -26.47 -23.16 -7.84
N VAL A 771 -25.78 -22.61 -8.83
CA VAL A 771 -25.92 -22.97 -10.26
C VAL A 771 -25.05 -24.17 -10.61
N ALA A 772 -23.85 -24.25 -10.02
CA ALA A 772 -22.92 -25.37 -10.14
C ALA A 772 -21.90 -25.41 -8.99
N GLY A 773 -21.34 -26.58 -8.72
CA GLY A 773 -20.46 -26.81 -7.56
C GLY A 773 -21.25 -26.94 -6.26
N GLY A 774 -20.71 -26.40 -5.17
CA GLY A 774 -21.35 -26.37 -3.85
C GLY A 774 -20.96 -27.52 -2.92
N ASN A 775 -20.12 -28.47 -3.37
CA ASN A 775 -19.60 -29.57 -2.56
C ASN A 775 -18.18 -29.28 -2.05
N CYS A 776 -17.83 -29.90 -0.92
CA CYS A 776 -16.50 -29.88 -0.34
C CYS A 776 -16.21 -31.20 0.41
N ASP A 777 -14.93 -31.53 0.57
CA ASP A 777 -14.44 -32.74 1.26
C ASP A 777 -13.05 -32.47 1.83
N ASP A 778 -12.86 -32.60 3.15
CA ASP A 778 -11.56 -32.39 3.82
C ASP A 778 -10.79 -33.69 4.11
N LYS A 779 -11.32 -34.89 3.85
CA LYS A 779 -10.80 -36.18 4.38
C LYS A 779 -9.32 -36.50 4.07
N LYS A 780 -8.77 -35.94 2.99
CA LYS A 780 -7.38 -36.11 2.53
C LYS A 780 -6.64 -34.78 2.42
N GLY A 781 -7.37 -33.72 2.10
CA GLY A 781 -6.94 -32.37 1.83
C GLY A 781 -8.17 -31.51 1.60
N TYR A 782 -8.02 -30.20 1.58
CA TYR A 782 -9.13 -29.28 1.86
C TYR A 782 -9.97 -28.93 0.63
N PHE A 783 -10.72 -29.89 0.07
CA PHE A 783 -11.32 -29.78 -1.27
C PHE A 783 -12.61 -28.97 -1.32
N VAL A 784 -12.65 -27.99 -2.22
CA VAL A 784 -13.85 -27.19 -2.50
C VAL A 784 -14.02 -27.13 -4.02
N GLU A 785 -15.21 -27.48 -4.51
CA GLU A 785 -15.53 -27.39 -5.93
C GLU A 785 -15.63 -25.93 -6.41
N PRO A 786 -15.31 -25.63 -7.68
CA PRO A 786 -15.59 -24.32 -8.27
C PRO A 786 -17.09 -24.07 -8.20
N THR A 787 -17.51 -23.07 -7.43
CA THR A 787 -18.93 -22.85 -7.14
C THR A 787 -19.40 -21.55 -7.80
N ILE A 788 -20.47 -21.67 -8.58
CA ILE A 788 -21.15 -20.55 -9.22
C ILE A 788 -22.52 -20.38 -8.54
N ILE A 789 -22.76 -19.21 -7.98
CA ILE A 789 -24.00 -18.83 -7.29
C ILE A 789 -24.65 -17.70 -8.08
N GLU A 790 -25.97 -17.74 -8.24
CA GLU A 790 -26.76 -16.65 -8.80
C GLU A 790 -27.54 -16.00 -7.65
N THR A 791 -27.42 -14.67 -7.51
CA THR A 791 -28.13 -13.90 -6.49
C THR A 791 -29.21 -13.02 -7.11
N LYS A 792 -30.36 -12.94 -6.44
CA LYS A 792 -31.41 -11.94 -6.69
C LYS A 792 -31.13 -10.63 -5.95
N ASP A 793 -30.27 -10.68 -4.94
CA ASP A 793 -29.92 -9.59 -4.05
C ASP A 793 -28.45 -9.20 -4.26
N PRO A 794 -28.15 -8.03 -4.86
CA PRO A 794 -26.78 -7.60 -5.08
C PRO A 794 -26.07 -7.16 -3.78
N GLU A 795 -26.80 -7.07 -2.67
CA GLU A 795 -26.35 -6.56 -1.37
C GLU A 795 -26.26 -7.62 -0.26
N ASP A 796 -26.57 -8.89 -0.56
CA ASP A 796 -26.30 -10.04 0.31
C ASP A 796 -24.83 -10.04 0.79
N SER A 797 -24.56 -10.46 2.03
CA SER A 797 -23.20 -10.58 2.60
C SER A 797 -22.21 -11.31 1.68
N ILE A 798 -22.64 -12.28 0.89
CA ILE A 798 -21.79 -13.00 -0.07
C ILE A 798 -21.30 -12.10 -1.22
N MET A 799 -21.97 -10.98 -1.48
CA MET A 799 -21.55 -9.91 -2.40
C MET A 799 -20.71 -8.83 -1.71
N LYS A 800 -20.57 -8.84 -0.38
CA LYS A 800 -19.84 -7.81 0.39
C LYS A 800 -18.52 -8.31 0.98
N GLU A 801 -18.47 -9.55 1.45
CA GLU A 801 -17.37 -10.08 2.28
C GLU A 801 -16.36 -10.95 1.51
N GLU A 802 -15.07 -10.87 1.86
CA GLU A 802 -14.00 -11.62 1.20
C GLU A 802 -14.00 -13.11 1.63
N ILE A 803 -14.30 -14.00 0.69
CA ILE A 803 -14.38 -15.46 0.92
C ILE A 803 -12.99 -16.11 0.86
N PHE A 804 -12.13 -15.62 -0.06
CA PHE A 804 -10.81 -16.17 -0.37
C PHE A 804 -10.85 -17.68 -0.64
N GLY A 805 -11.67 -18.06 -1.62
CA GLY A 805 -12.03 -19.43 -2.00
C GLY A 805 -12.72 -19.47 -3.37
N PRO A 806 -12.99 -20.65 -3.96
CA PRO A 806 -13.44 -20.78 -5.35
C PRO A 806 -14.96 -20.57 -5.48
N VAL A 807 -15.45 -19.41 -5.04
CA VAL A 807 -16.87 -19.07 -4.96
C VAL A 807 -17.15 -17.77 -5.71
N LEU A 808 -17.86 -17.87 -6.83
CA LEU A 808 -18.29 -16.76 -7.66
C LEU A 808 -19.79 -16.50 -7.45
N THR A 809 -20.16 -15.27 -7.09
CA THR A 809 -21.57 -14.85 -7.09
C THR A 809 -21.87 -13.97 -8.29
N VAL A 810 -22.98 -14.25 -8.98
CA VAL A 810 -23.45 -13.56 -10.18
C VAL A 810 -24.77 -12.86 -9.89
N TYR A 811 -24.83 -11.55 -10.12
CA TYR A 811 -26.06 -10.76 -10.13
C TYR A 811 -26.45 -10.43 -11.58
N VAL A 812 -27.69 -10.75 -11.93
CA VAL A 812 -28.27 -10.53 -13.26
C VAL A 812 -29.08 -9.23 -13.23
N TYR A 813 -28.81 -8.33 -14.17
CA TYR A 813 -29.45 -7.02 -14.20
C TYR A 813 -30.17 -6.75 -15.54
N PRO A 814 -31.29 -5.99 -15.56
CA PRO A 814 -31.91 -5.55 -16.82
C PRO A 814 -30.99 -4.63 -17.61
N GLU A 815 -30.71 -4.96 -18.87
CA GLU A 815 -29.71 -4.30 -19.71
C GLU A 815 -29.72 -2.76 -19.68
N ASP A 816 -30.90 -2.15 -19.65
CA ASP A 816 -31.14 -0.70 -19.64
C ASP A 816 -30.61 0.00 -18.37
N ARG A 817 -30.59 -0.70 -17.24
CA ARG A 817 -30.16 -0.18 -15.93
C ARG A 817 -28.65 -0.31 -15.65
N TYR A 818 -27.83 -0.50 -16.68
CA TYR A 818 -26.37 -0.66 -16.51
C TYR A 818 -25.71 0.49 -15.74
N ARG A 819 -26.21 1.74 -15.90
CA ARG A 819 -25.73 2.91 -15.16
C ARG A 819 -25.94 2.82 -13.65
N ASP A 820 -27.04 2.20 -13.24
CA ASP A 820 -27.37 2.00 -11.83
C ASP A 820 -26.48 0.90 -11.24
N VAL A 821 -26.20 -0.13 -12.05
CA VAL A 821 -25.26 -1.19 -11.72
C VAL A 821 -23.83 -0.68 -11.57
N LEU A 822 -23.39 0.32 -12.34
CA LEU A 822 -22.09 0.97 -12.12
C LEU A 822 -22.00 1.65 -10.75
N ARG A 823 -23.07 2.32 -10.28
CA ARG A 823 -23.13 2.95 -8.95
C ARG A 823 -23.21 1.91 -7.83
N LEU A 824 -24.01 0.86 -8.05
CA LEU A 824 -24.11 -0.30 -7.16
C LEU A 824 -22.75 -0.96 -6.95
N ILE A 825 -22.01 -1.29 -8.01
CA ILE A 825 -20.68 -1.93 -7.91
C ILE A 825 -19.72 -1.16 -7.01
N ASP A 826 -19.72 0.18 -7.14
CA ASP A 826 -18.88 1.09 -6.37
C ASP A 826 -19.26 1.12 -4.88
N ASN A 827 -20.56 1.07 -4.57
CA ASN A 827 -21.09 1.19 -3.20
C ASN A 827 -21.21 -0.14 -2.44
N THR A 828 -21.43 -1.28 -3.11
CA THR A 828 -21.73 -2.58 -2.45
C THR A 828 -20.66 -3.01 -1.43
N SER A 829 -19.37 -2.71 -1.68
CA SER A 829 -18.25 -3.30 -0.94
C SER A 829 -17.26 -2.25 -0.42
N PRO A 830 -16.72 -2.41 0.79
CA PRO A 830 -15.71 -1.52 1.35
C PRO A 830 -14.32 -1.68 0.71
N TYR A 831 -14.12 -2.68 -0.16
CA TYR A 831 -12.86 -2.95 -0.86
C TYR A 831 -12.75 -2.20 -2.19
N ALA A 832 -11.52 -1.93 -2.63
CA ALA A 832 -11.21 -1.34 -3.93
C ALA A 832 -9.84 -1.78 -4.48
N LEU A 833 -9.67 -3.10 -4.68
CA LEU A 833 -8.43 -3.68 -5.21
C LEU A 833 -8.47 -3.85 -6.72
N THR A 834 -9.17 -4.85 -7.26
CA THR A 834 -9.29 -5.06 -8.72
C THR A 834 -10.73 -5.06 -9.23
N GLY A 835 -10.89 -4.76 -10.51
CA GLY A 835 -12.17 -4.75 -11.20
C GLY A 835 -12.00 -4.79 -12.71
N ALA A 836 -12.90 -5.46 -13.42
CA ALA A 836 -12.87 -5.60 -14.87
C ALA A 836 -14.18 -5.17 -15.52
N VAL A 837 -14.09 -4.54 -16.70
CA VAL A 837 -15.23 -4.17 -17.55
C VAL A 837 -15.10 -4.83 -18.91
N PHE A 838 -16.09 -5.66 -19.27
CA PHE A 838 -16.19 -6.29 -20.58
C PHE A 838 -17.23 -5.53 -21.43
N ALA A 839 -16.75 -4.83 -22.45
CA ALA A 839 -17.54 -4.02 -23.38
C ALA A 839 -16.71 -3.66 -24.64
N GLN A 840 -17.31 -3.77 -25.82
CA GLN A 840 -16.74 -3.24 -27.07
C GLN A 840 -17.18 -1.79 -27.36
N ASP A 841 -18.17 -1.28 -26.63
CA ASP A 841 -18.64 0.11 -26.78
C ASP A 841 -17.71 1.08 -26.04
N LYS A 842 -17.03 1.95 -26.80
CA LYS A 842 -16.07 2.93 -26.29
C LYS A 842 -16.70 3.98 -25.37
N SER A 843 -17.97 4.33 -25.58
CA SER A 843 -18.69 5.29 -24.73
C SER A 843 -18.95 4.70 -23.35
N VAL A 844 -19.39 3.43 -23.29
CA VAL A 844 -19.63 2.69 -22.05
C VAL A 844 -18.33 2.36 -21.32
N VAL A 845 -17.25 2.02 -22.03
CA VAL A 845 -15.91 1.87 -21.41
C VAL A 845 -15.45 3.16 -20.75
N ALA A 846 -15.63 4.32 -21.41
CA ALA A 846 -15.26 5.62 -20.86
C ALA A 846 -16.21 6.13 -19.75
N GLU A 847 -17.48 5.73 -19.76
CA GLU A 847 -18.44 5.96 -18.68
C GLU A 847 -18.10 5.11 -17.44
N ALA A 848 -17.93 3.81 -17.62
CA ALA A 848 -17.57 2.88 -16.55
C ALA A 848 -16.20 3.21 -15.92
N ALA A 849 -15.19 3.60 -16.72
CA ALA A 849 -13.89 4.01 -16.20
C ALA A 849 -13.91 5.32 -15.39
N ARG A 850 -14.97 6.14 -15.54
CA ARG A 850 -15.20 7.33 -14.69
C ARG A 850 -16.00 6.97 -13.45
N ALA A 851 -17.07 6.20 -13.58
CA ALA A 851 -17.92 5.78 -12.45
C ALA A 851 -17.17 4.86 -11.47
N LEU A 852 -16.39 3.90 -11.97
CA LEU A 852 -15.69 2.89 -11.18
C LEU A 852 -14.25 3.30 -10.81
N ARG A 853 -13.89 4.57 -10.99
CA ARG A 853 -12.53 5.10 -10.80
C ARG A 853 -11.95 4.81 -9.41
N ASN A 854 -12.81 4.75 -8.40
CA ASN A 854 -12.43 4.48 -7.00
C ASN A 854 -12.84 3.07 -6.53
N ALA A 855 -13.48 2.27 -7.39
CA ALA A 855 -13.91 0.89 -7.11
C ALA A 855 -12.78 -0.14 -7.25
N ALA A 856 -11.70 0.21 -7.94
CA ALA A 856 -10.53 -0.65 -8.16
C ALA A 856 -9.27 0.20 -8.39
N GLY A 857 -8.17 -0.11 -7.71
CA GLY A 857 -6.85 0.43 -8.03
C GLY A 857 -6.23 -0.20 -9.29
N ASN A 858 -6.56 -1.47 -9.56
CA ASN A 858 -6.27 -2.14 -10.83
C ASN A 858 -7.56 -2.38 -11.63
N TYR A 859 -7.83 -1.49 -12.57
CA TYR A 859 -8.98 -1.54 -13.47
C TYR A 859 -8.60 -2.15 -14.83
N TYR A 860 -9.35 -3.16 -15.26
CA TYR A 860 -9.11 -3.93 -16.49
C TYR A 860 -10.25 -3.71 -17.50
N VAL A 861 -9.94 -3.75 -18.80
CA VAL A 861 -10.92 -3.64 -19.88
C VAL A 861 -10.77 -4.82 -20.84
N ASN A 862 -11.83 -5.61 -21.00
CA ASN A 862 -11.89 -6.83 -21.81
C ASN A 862 -10.82 -7.90 -21.45
N ASP A 863 -10.34 -7.91 -20.20
CA ASP A 863 -9.46 -8.94 -19.64
C ASP A 863 -9.83 -9.21 -18.17
N LYS A 864 -9.36 -10.32 -17.62
CA LYS A 864 -9.63 -10.77 -16.24
C LYS A 864 -8.97 -9.86 -15.19
N SER A 865 -9.63 -9.74 -14.04
CA SER A 865 -9.22 -8.89 -12.90
C SER A 865 -7.98 -9.37 -12.11
N THR A 866 -7.17 -10.28 -12.64
CA THR A 866 -6.05 -10.96 -11.96
C THR A 866 -4.78 -10.99 -12.80
N GLY A 867 -3.62 -11.23 -12.16
CA GLY A 867 -2.36 -11.46 -12.86
C GLY A 867 -1.72 -10.19 -13.41
N SER A 868 -1.70 -9.14 -12.59
CA SER A 868 -0.81 -7.98 -12.73
C SER A 868 0.64 -8.41 -12.92
N ILE A 869 1.28 -7.93 -13.98
CA ILE A 869 2.70 -8.17 -14.26
C ILE A 869 3.52 -6.96 -13.78
N VAL A 870 4.66 -7.26 -13.16
CA VAL A 870 5.63 -6.31 -12.61
C VAL A 870 5.96 -5.21 -13.62
N ALA A 871 5.90 -3.95 -13.16
CA ALA A 871 6.12 -2.74 -13.96
C ALA A 871 5.21 -2.55 -15.20
N GLN A 872 4.30 -3.47 -15.52
CA GLN A 872 3.31 -3.33 -16.59
C GLN A 872 1.93 -2.92 -16.05
N GLN A 873 1.44 -3.63 -15.03
CA GLN A 873 0.25 -3.26 -14.28
C GLN A 873 0.62 -3.26 -12.78
N PRO A 874 1.19 -2.16 -12.26
CA PRO A 874 1.51 -2.06 -10.84
C PRO A 874 0.30 -2.41 -9.98
N PHE A 875 0.44 -3.41 -9.10
CA PHE A 875 -0.63 -3.92 -8.24
C PHE A 875 -0.83 -3.09 -6.96
N GLY A 876 -2.07 -2.70 -6.65
CA GLY A 876 -2.43 -1.96 -5.43
C GLY A 876 -3.89 -1.51 -5.39
N GLY A 877 -4.42 -1.25 -4.20
CA GLY A 877 -5.83 -0.87 -3.98
C GLY A 877 -6.04 0.15 -2.87
N SER A 878 -7.27 0.69 -2.81
CA SER A 878 -7.70 1.73 -1.88
C SER A 878 -8.82 1.24 -0.94
N ARG A 879 -9.42 2.14 -0.13
CA ARG A 879 -10.47 1.82 0.85
C ARG A 879 -10.00 0.72 1.82
N ALA A 880 -10.81 -0.31 2.10
CA ALA A 880 -10.43 -1.42 2.97
C ALA A 880 -9.32 -2.31 2.38
N SER A 881 -9.04 -2.26 1.06
CA SER A 881 -7.99 -3.06 0.41
C SER A 881 -6.57 -2.62 0.73
N GLY A 882 -6.38 -1.55 1.49
CA GLY A 882 -5.08 -1.11 1.99
C GLY A 882 -4.79 0.35 1.68
N ARG A 883 -3.57 0.77 1.99
CA ARG A 883 -3.13 2.17 1.80
C ARG A 883 -2.51 2.36 0.41
N SER A 884 -3.38 2.57 -0.59
CA SER A 884 -3.15 2.96 -1.99
C SER A 884 -1.69 2.87 -2.46
N ARG A 885 -1.19 1.64 -2.54
CA ARG A 885 0.21 1.37 -2.88
C ARG A 885 0.30 0.42 -4.06
N PHE A 886 0.60 1.00 -5.21
CA PHE A 886 1.25 0.28 -6.28
C PHE A 886 2.61 -0.20 -5.80
N HIS A 887 2.69 -1.49 -5.46
CA HIS A 887 3.78 -2.22 -4.78
C HIS A 887 5.12 -2.29 -5.57
N TRP A 888 5.29 -1.38 -6.53
CA TRP A 888 6.21 -1.43 -7.68
C TRP A 888 6.67 -0.04 -8.16
N LEU A 889 6.01 1.04 -7.70
CA LEU A 889 6.21 2.39 -8.22
C LEU A 889 7.25 3.16 -7.39
N ILE A 890 7.82 4.21 -7.96
CA ILE A 890 8.78 5.11 -7.29
C ILE A 890 8.21 5.64 -5.95
N SER A 891 6.88 5.79 -5.84
CA SER A 891 6.15 6.17 -4.63
C SER A 891 6.22 5.17 -3.45
N VAL A 892 6.72 3.94 -3.64
CA VAL A 892 7.01 3.01 -2.52
C VAL A 892 8.24 3.46 -1.75
N TYR A 893 9.26 3.94 -2.46
CA TYR A 893 10.57 4.25 -1.90
C TYR A 893 10.51 5.30 -0.79
N PRO A 894 9.78 6.44 -0.90
CA PRO A 894 9.57 7.40 0.19
C PRO A 894 8.94 6.85 1.48
N GLN A 895 8.54 5.57 1.54
CA GLN A 895 8.09 4.90 2.76
C GLN A 895 9.09 3.88 3.33
N ILE A 896 10.24 3.70 2.69
CA ILE A 896 11.35 2.82 3.12
C ILE A 896 12.74 3.48 3.06
N PHE A 897 12.82 4.77 2.72
CA PHE A 897 14.02 5.61 2.88
C PHE A 897 13.63 6.99 3.45
N SER A 898 14.57 7.71 4.08
CA SER A 898 14.46 9.14 4.39
C SER A 898 15.46 9.96 3.56
N ALA A 899 14.99 11.05 2.93
CA ALA A 899 15.83 11.96 2.15
C ALA A 899 16.33 13.10 3.02
N ASP A 900 17.65 13.25 3.07
CA ASP A 900 18.30 14.43 3.65
C ASP A 900 18.99 15.21 2.53
N GLY A 901 18.81 16.53 2.53
CA GLY A 901 19.62 17.45 1.74
C GLY A 901 20.90 17.82 2.49
N CYS A 902 22.03 17.84 1.79
CA CYS A 902 23.29 18.35 2.28
C CYS A 902 23.81 19.43 1.33
N ASP A 903 23.92 20.66 1.84
CA ASP A 903 24.48 21.80 1.13
C ASP A 903 25.97 21.94 1.47
N VAL A 904 26.83 21.96 0.46
CA VAL A 904 28.27 22.20 0.62
C VAL A 904 28.61 23.56 -0.03
N PRO A 905 28.83 24.62 0.77
CA PRO A 905 29.20 25.94 0.25
C PRO A 905 30.61 25.92 -0.35
N SER A 906 30.74 26.26 -1.63
CA SER A 906 32.04 26.42 -2.27
C SER A 906 32.66 27.76 -1.86
N SER A 907 33.57 27.67 -0.87
CA SER A 907 34.34 28.75 -0.24
C SER A 907 33.62 29.61 0.81
N PHE A 908 33.97 29.38 2.08
CA PHE A 908 34.01 30.44 3.08
C PHE A 908 35.16 31.39 2.72
N ARG A 909 34.86 32.47 1.97
CA ARG A 909 35.71 33.65 1.94
C ARG A 909 35.25 34.63 3.01
N ASP A 910 36.24 35.16 3.73
CA ASP A 910 36.15 36.21 4.76
C ASP A 910 34.98 37.18 4.54
N GLN A 911 33.99 37.18 5.44
CA GLN A 911 32.82 38.08 5.36
C GLN A 911 33.22 39.52 5.72
N ARG A 912 33.84 40.21 4.76
CA ARG A 912 33.77 41.66 4.65
C ARG A 912 32.65 42.02 3.69
N GLN A 913 31.63 42.67 4.21
CA GLN A 913 30.64 43.37 3.39
C GLN A 913 31.37 44.40 2.51
N PRO A 914 30.92 44.63 1.26
CA PRO A 914 31.44 45.73 0.46
C PRO A 914 31.01 47.07 1.09
N ASP A 915 31.96 47.78 1.69
CA ASP A 915 31.70 49.08 2.34
C ASP A 915 31.05 50.08 1.37
N LEU A 916 29.89 50.63 1.76
CA LEU A 916 29.30 51.78 1.11
C LEU A 916 30.11 53.04 1.43
N LEU A 917 30.33 53.87 0.40
CA LEU A 917 31.22 55.04 0.39
C LEU A 917 31.03 55.99 1.60
N PRO A 918 32.05 56.19 2.45
CA PRO A 918 32.08 57.29 3.41
C PRO A 918 32.67 58.57 2.79
N SER A 919 31.99 59.71 2.94
CA SER A 919 32.53 61.04 2.63
C SER A 919 33.48 61.54 3.75
N PRO A 920 34.42 62.47 3.46
CA PRO A 920 35.69 62.52 4.18
C PRO A 920 35.72 63.36 5.47
N TRP A 921 36.39 62.84 6.49
CA TRP A 921 37.00 63.60 7.59
C TRP A 921 38.44 63.10 7.85
N PRO A 922 39.35 63.93 8.39
CA PRO A 922 40.80 63.71 8.29
C PRO A 922 41.39 62.73 9.34
N PRO A 923 42.60 62.18 9.10
CA PRO A 923 43.13 61.02 9.83
C PRO A 923 43.92 61.37 11.10
N PHE A 924 43.94 60.43 12.05
CA PHE A 924 44.96 60.35 13.11
C PHE A 924 45.50 58.93 13.29
N SER A 925 46.67 58.82 13.92
CA SER A 925 47.61 57.69 13.79
C SER A 925 47.62 56.73 15.01
N PRO A 926 48.21 55.52 14.90
CA PRO A 926 47.74 54.36 15.67
C PRO A 926 48.47 54.11 17.00
N LYS A 927 47.73 54.03 18.12
CA LYS A 927 48.18 53.41 19.40
C LYS A 927 47.03 52.86 20.27
N LEU A 928 46.41 51.73 19.91
CA LEU A 928 45.83 50.81 20.92
C LEU A 928 45.53 49.39 20.39
N VAL A 929 46.56 48.53 20.28
CA VAL A 929 46.39 47.08 20.04
C VAL A 929 47.22 46.31 21.05
N LEU A 930 46.69 46.08 22.26
CA LEU A 930 47.09 45.03 23.22
C LEU A 930 46.27 45.07 24.52
N ARG A 931 45.02 44.56 24.49
CA ARG A 931 44.24 43.96 25.60
C ARG A 931 42.77 43.79 25.21
N MET A 932 42.31 42.54 25.02
CA MET A 932 40.99 42.02 25.46
C MET A 932 40.73 40.59 24.95
N THR A 933 41.65 39.66 25.22
CA THR A 933 41.42 38.20 25.10
C THR A 933 41.27 37.58 26.50
N SER A 934 40.29 38.07 27.27
CA SER A 934 39.98 37.58 28.63
C SER A 934 38.62 38.09 29.15
N CYS A 935 37.50 37.61 28.60
CA CYS A 935 36.18 37.58 29.27
C CYS A 935 35.20 36.66 28.51
N LEU A 936 34.10 36.29 29.18
CA LEU A 936 32.97 35.49 28.66
C LEU A 936 33.17 33.98 28.44
N PHE A 937 33.80 33.33 29.42
CA PHE A 937 33.33 32.02 29.90
C PHE A 937 32.80 32.20 31.33
N LYS A 938 31.48 32.27 31.53
CA LYS A 938 30.75 32.06 32.81
C LYS A 938 29.24 32.39 32.72
N LYS A 939 28.39 31.37 32.72
CA LYS A 939 27.35 31.10 33.74
C LYS A 939 26.29 30.12 33.24
N THR A 940 26.37 28.89 33.75
CA THR A 940 25.23 27.99 34.00
C THR A 940 25.34 27.55 35.47
N PRO A 941 24.23 27.31 36.18
CA PRO A 941 24.25 26.85 37.57
C PRO A 941 24.53 25.35 37.68
N ASP A 942 25.07 24.92 38.83
CA ASP A 942 25.55 23.57 39.06
C ASP A 942 24.44 22.54 39.38
N VAL A 943 24.62 21.31 38.88
CA VAL A 943 24.05 20.09 39.47
C VAL A 943 25.19 19.08 39.61
N HIS A 944 25.52 18.69 40.84
CA HIS A 944 26.58 17.72 41.11
C HIS A 944 26.03 16.29 41.14
N LEU A 945 26.67 15.38 40.40
CA LEU A 945 26.59 13.93 40.63
C LEU A 945 27.97 13.40 41.00
N VAL A 946 28.05 12.70 42.13
CA VAL A 946 29.29 12.15 42.69
C VAL A 946 29.40 10.67 42.35
N SER A 947 30.47 10.28 41.64
CA SER A 947 30.86 8.88 41.50
C SER A 947 31.74 8.45 42.68
N ARG A 948 31.54 7.23 43.18
CA ARG A 948 31.94 6.84 44.54
C ARG A 948 33.43 6.48 44.70
N ASP A 949 34.13 6.13 43.62
CA ASP A 949 35.45 5.45 43.68
C ASP A 949 36.63 6.23 43.05
N GLY A 950 36.48 7.54 42.83
CA GLY A 950 37.59 8.50 42.97
C GLY A 950 38.86 8.33 42.12
N ARG A 951 38.80 7.76 40.90
CA ARG A 951 39.97 7.68 40.00
C ARG A 951 39.67 8.18 38.59
N LEU A 952 40.45 9.15 38.12
CA LEU A 952 40.51 9.48 36.70
C LEU A 952 41.36 8.45 35.95
N LEU A 953 40.85 7.98 34.82
CA LEU A 953 41.68 7.56 33.69
C LEU A 953 41.24 8.32 32.44
N ARG A 954 42.22 8.63 31.58
CA ARG A 954 42.13 9.64 30.53
C ARG A 954 42.33 8.95 29.19
N TRP A 955 41.38 9.10 28.28
CA TRP A 955 41.59 8.87 26.85
C TRP A 955 41.19 10.12 26.08
N SER A 956 42.01 10.48 25.10
CA SER A 956 41.78 11.56 24.16
C SER A 956 41.29 10.99 22.83
N TYR A 957 40.61 11.84 22.04
CA TYR A 957 40.55 11.68 20.59
C TYR A 957 41.95 11.84 19.97
#